data_AF-A0A2A2L0G5-F1
#
_entry.id   AF-A0A2A2L0G5-F1
#
_cell.length_a   1.000
_cell.length_b   1.000
_cell.length_c   1.000
_cell.angle_alpha   90.00
_cell.angle_beta   90.00
_cell.angle_gamma   90.00
#
_symmetry.space_group_name_H-M   'P 1'
#
loop_
_entity.id
_entity.type
_entity.pdbx_description
1 polymer ?
#
loop_
_entity_poly.entity_id
_entity_poly.type
_entity_poly.pdbx_seq_one_letter_code
_entity_poly.pdbx_strand_id
1 'polypeptide(L)'
;MRLFKETSNSPFFYWTIMSIVMQAHQDPALAQKMFLPLAQKMMTTHLVKTPYKYLQEIDLHLMVLEGLKQYKDCTALLQSDELQQFEHSRSQIIQKLLNLHIQSKNYDEVERITWTELEENPDDWYLWKCLVEVGYEKIVASENSNAEAVEFWQRTCDLADRKLAYRGPKMAKLYFLMKLRSGPEKTKNLDSAALAQGSPVYIMLAYIKQFFSKPTCFPDLRMFISMLNDEEKKALDNLMTLFVGDILSAEEAKEGDETQIWAIVLYEKMRRAMQLTDGMTREEKRKHIRHVMSQMMTNGLSDLAGGALTQLIAVVLWDEWKKNGDRQAAFELLLILEWSAIRFKADPFAKILLIKIYAYYGNLLRITALTKLLDIKSMQKEALGYLTFPLFEMSGRFKNLKDTFQVIDCVVSAYKNGGFAHVQPLVELADNMKWSMQAIAGDIFNRYLSGLFAIEQLDEAVNTLHGDEGDYDWKKLVDNRDFGIIPPFYAVDHTEYLAKIINYSKEEFLDHMKLCHYLCKAIASVGRVGKTSISQMHTAIGKFIEHHDHCKKTHQSEHELASDMHAPCPIRLSEWLHSAGLGALRNFLSALLNCQEDENSHETKLLNLEDLKKQLTEAVSIFDLPPSGQSIEPLSLHSHLFAASRALQALASMRILVEACKTRFGGKATPPNSYYQSAHEILRSSAKGLLARLAEIHSLLGQPGIVPQVGTDWGLTAMEILTEQSLAVETRFCKSYGSAIEQMQESISQIFA
;
A
#
# COMPACT_ATOMS: atom_id res chain seq x y z
N MET A 1 -15.74 -37.75 -4.03
CA MET A 1 -15.88 -39.22 -3.84
C MET A 1 -17.06 -39.84 -4.61
N ARG A 2 -18.31 -39.34 -4.48
CA ARG A 2 -19.47 -39.92 -5.19
C ARG A 2 -19.29 -39.93 -6.72
N LEU A 3 -18.87 -38.79 -7.30
CA LEU A 3 -18.56 -38.68 -8.72
C LEU A 3 -17.52 -39.69 -9.22
N PHE A 4 -16.49 -39.99 -8.41
CA PHE A 4 -15.50 -41.00 -8.74
C PHE A 4 -16.09 -42.41 -8.72
N LYS A 5 -16.92 -42.75 -7.72
CA LYS A 5 -17.60 -44.06 -7.65
C LYS A 5 -18.53 -44.30 -8.83
N GLU A 6 -19.18 -43.25 -9.33
CA GLU A 6 -20.15 -43.34 -10.43
C GLU A 6 -19.46 -43.41 -11.81
N THR A 7 -18.34 -42.72 -12.01
CA THR A 7 -17.70 -42.59 -13.34
C THR A 7 -16.39 -43.37 -13.48
N SER A 8 -15.77 -43.78 -12.36
CA SER A 8 -14.41 -44.34 -12.30
C SER A 8 -13.33 -43.46 -12.95
N ASN A 9 -13.58 -42.16 -13.12
CA ASN A 9 -12.64 -41.26 -13.79
C ASN A 9 -11.56 -40.72 -12.82
N SER A 10 -10.29 -40.93 -13.18
CA SER A 10 -9.10 -40.63 -12.34
C SER A 10 -9.08 -39.21 -11.74
N PRO A 11 -9.37 -38.12 -12.47
CA PRO A 11 -9.35 -36.77 -11.92
C PRO A 11 -10.28 -36.57 -10.72
N PHE A 12 -11.46 -37.22 -10.70
CA PHE A 12 -12.39 -37.11 -9.57
C PHE A 12 -11.88 -37.84 -8.31
N PHE A 13 -10.98 -38.81 -8.47
CA PHE A 13 -10.25 -39.41 -7.35
C PHE A 13 -9.30 -38.37 -6.74
N TYR A 14 -8.45 -37.74 -7.54
CA TYR A 14 -7.51 -36.72 -7.06
C TYR A 14 -8.21 -35.48 -6.51
N TRP A 15 -9.36 -35.07 -7.05
CA TRP A 15 -10.20 -34.02 -6.43
C TRP A 15 -10.66 -34.39 -5.02
N THR A 16 -10.92 -35.68 -4.78
CA THR A 16 -11.28 -36.17 -3.44
C THR A 16 -10.09 -36.07 -2.50
N ILE A 17 -8.88 -36.46 -2.95
CA ILE A 17 -7.65 -36.31 -2.17
C ILE A 17 -7.39 -34.83 -1.86
N MET A 18 -7.44 -33.95 -2.86
CA MET A 18 -7.26 -32.51 -2.66
C MET A 18 -8.28 -31.93 -1.69
N SER A 19 -9.54 -32.38 -1.74
CA SER A 19 -10.56 -31.95 -0.77
C SER A 19 -10.21 -32.37 0.67
N ILE A 20 -9.62 -33.57 0.85
CA ILE A 20 -9.14 -34.03 2.17
C ILE A 20 -7.94 -33.20 2.62
N VAL A 21 -7.03 -32.84 1.71
CA VAL A 21 -5.91 -31.93 2.00
C VAL A 21 -6.43 -30.55 2.43
N MET A 22 -7.45 -30.01 1.77
CA MET A 22 -8.08 -28.75 2.19
C MET A 22 -8.77 -28.86 3.57
N GLN A 23 -9.38 -29.99 3.90
CA GLN A 23 -9.91 -30.24 5.25
C GLN A 23 -8.80 -30.30 6.30
N ALA A 24 -7.66 -30.92 5.97
CA ALA A 24 -6.49 -30.93 6.84
C ALA A 24 -5.95 -29.51 7.07
N HIS A 25 -5.97 -28.65 6.04
CA HIS A 25 -5.57 -27.26 6.18
C HIS A 25 -6.51 -26.47 7.10
N GLN A 26 -7.82 -26.69 7.00
CA GLN A 26 -8.82 -26.03 7.85
C GLN A 26 -8.79 -26.49 9.31
N ASP A 27 -8.43 -27.75 9.58
CA ASP A 27 -8.31 -28.30 10.92
C ASP A 27 -6.92 -28.92 11.17
N PRO A 28 -5.95 -28.10 11.62
CA PRO A 28 -4.60 -28.57 11.94
C PRO A 28 -4.54 -29.66 13.02
N ALA A 29 -5.54 -29.75 13.91
CA ALA A 29 -5.55 -30.72 14.99
C ALA A 29 -5.85 -32.14 14.48
N LEU A 30 -6.75 -32.25 13.50
CA LEU A 30 -7.08 -33.50 12.82
C LEU A 30 -6.21 -33.77 11.57
N ALA A 31 -5.52 -32.75 11.05
CA ALA A 31 -4.64 -32.86 9.88
C ALA A 31 -3.68 -34.06 9.96
N GLN A 32 -2.88 -34.11 11.04
CA GLN A 32 -1.86 -35.14 11.23
C GLN A 32 -2.43 -36.48 11.71
N LYS A 33 -3.54 -36.44 12.45
CA LYS A 33 -4.10 -37.63 13.11
C LYS A 33 -5.04 -38.43 12.22
N MET A 34 -5.66 -37.78 11.22
CA MET A 34 -6.76 -38.38 10.46
C MET A 34 -6.70 -38.03 8.97
N PHE A 35 -6.72 -36.74 8.62
CA PHE A 35 -6.94 -36.34 7.21
C PHE A 35 -5.77 -36.68 6.30
N LEU A 36 -4.54 -36.26 6.65
CA LEU A 36 -3.37 -36.54 5.82
C LEU A 36 -3.00 -38.03 5.78
N PRO A 37 -3.05 -38.81 6.88
CA PRO A 37 -2.86 -40.26 6.82
C PRO A 37 -3.90 -40.96 5.93
N LEU A 38 -5.15 -40.50 5.95
CA LEU A 38 -6.20 -41.01 5.07
C LEU A 38 -5.87 -40.69 3.60
N ALA A 39 -5.49 -39.45 3.29
CA ALA A 39 -5.09 -39.04 1.95
C ALA A 39 -3.93 -39.90 1.44
N GLN A 40 -2.87 -40.09 2.25
CA GLN A 40 -1.74 -40.95 1.91
C GLN A 40 -2.18 -42.39 1.64
N LYS A 41 -2.93 -43.00 2.55
CA LYS A 41 -3.43 -44.38 2.38
C LYS A 41 -4.24 -44.53 1.09
N MET A 42 -5.10 -43.58 0.79
CA MET A 42 -5.89 -43.57 -0.44
C MET A 42 -4.98 -43.48 -1.68
N MET A 43 -4.00 -42.58 -1.68
CA MET A 43 -3.05 -42.43 -2.79
C MET A 43 -2.21 -43.68 -2.99
N THR A 44 -1.55 -44.21 -1.95
CA THR A 44 -0.73 -45.42 -2.05
C THR A 44 -1.55 -46.62 -2.55
N THR A 45 -2.79 -46.78 -2.08
CA THR A 45 -3.68 -47.86 -2.55
C THR A 45 -4.05 -47.70 -4.03
N HIS A 46 -4.23 -46.47 -4.50
CA HIS A 46 -4.53 -46.19 -5.89
C HIS A 46 -3.31 -46.44 -6.79
N LEU A 47 -2.13 -46.01 -6.36
CA LEU A 47 -0.87 -46.11 -7.10
C LEU A 47 -0.40 -47.55 -7.31
N VAL A 48 -0.75 -48.47 -6.41
CA VAL A 48 -0.54 -49.93 -6.62
C VAL A 48 -1.25 -50.45 -7.87
N LYS A 49 -2.37 -49.82 -8.26
CA LYS A 49 -3.20 -50.27 -9.38
C LYS A 49 -3.05 -49.40 -10.63
N THR A 50 -2.75 -48.12 -10.45
CA THR A 50 -2.68 -47.13 -11.52
C THR A 50 -1.44 -46.28 -11.31
N PRO A 51 -0.41 -46.37 -12.16
CA PRO A 51 0.75 -45.49 -12.06
C PRO A 51 0.34 -44.04 -12.35
N TYR A 52 1.20 -43.09 -12.00
CA TYR A 52 0.98 -41.68 -12.33
C TYR A 52 0.80 -41.51 -13.84
N LYS A 53 -0.19 -40.70 -14.20
CA LYS A 53 -0.47 -40.31 -15.59
C LYS A 53 -0.09 -38.87 -15.87
N TYR A 54 -0.04 -38.04 -14.84
CA TYR A 54 0.21 -36.61 -14.96
C TYR A 54 1.06 -36.09 -13.79
N LEU A 55 1.90 -35.09 -14.06
CA LEU A 55 2.79 -34.47 -13.05
C LEU A 55 2.01 -33.94 -11.84
N GLN A 56 0.80 -33.42 -12.06
CA GLN A 56 -0.10 -32.90 -11.04
C GLN A 56 -0.46 -33.92 -9.96
N GLU A 57 -0.47 -35.22 -10.31
CA GLU A 57 -0.74 -36.30 -9.39
C GLU A 57 0.45 -36.54 -8.45
N ILE A 58 1.68 -36.35 -8.95
CA ILE A 58 2.91 -36.36 -8.16
C ILE A 58 2.96 -35.14 -7.25
N ASP A 59 2.62 -33.95 -7.76
CA ASP A 59 2.58 -32.71 -6.96
C ASP A 59 1.63 -32.85 -5.76
N LEU A 60 0.43 -33.40 -5.98
CA LEU A 60 -0.52 -33.66 -4.92
C LEU A 60 -0.01 -34.72 -3.92
N HIS A 61 0.76 -35.71 -4.38
CA HIS A 61 1.39 -36.66 -3.47
C HIS A 61 2.46 -35.99 -2.60
N LEU A 62 3.32 -35.17 -3.21
CA LEU A 62 4.32 -34.38 -2.49
C LEU A 62 3.65 -33.50 -1.43
N MET A 63 2.54 -32.83 -1.75
CA MET A 63 1.78 -32.04 -0.76
C MET A 63 1.32 -32.88 0.44
N VAL A 64 0.86 -34.11 0.21
CA VAL A 64 0.43 -35.02 1.30
C VAL A 64 1.62 -35.45 2.17
N LEU A 65 2.73 -35.85 1.54
CA LEU A 65 3.94 -36.30 2.25
C LEU A 65 4.60 -35.15 3.03
N GLU A 66 4.68 -33.95 2.43
CA GLU A 66 5.16 -32.72 3.07
C GLU A 66 4.29 -32.34 4.26
N GLY A 67 2.95 -32.40 4.08
CA GLY A 67 2.00 -32.22 5.16
C GLY A 67 2.27 -33.16 6.33
N LEU A 68 2.60 -34.43 6.06
CA LEU A 68 2.96 -35.44 7.07
C LEU A 68 4.40 -35.29 7.62
N LYS A 69 5.16 -34.30 7.16
CA LYS A 69 6.58 -34.09 7.48
C LYS A 69 7.46 -35.29 7.12
N GLN A 70 7.04 -36.09 6.14
CA GLN A 70 7.78 -37.22 5.60
C GLN A 70 8.79 -36.75 4.55
N TYR A 71 9.71 -35.86 4.95
CA TYR A 71 10.61 -35.18 4.02
C TYR A 71 11.53 -36.14 3.25
N LYS A 72 11.94 -37.26 3.87
CA LYS A 72 12.74 -38.30 3.19
C LYS A 72 11.99 -38.95 2.03
N ASP A 73 10.70 -39.23 2.22
CA ASP A 73 9.85 -39.82 1.19
C ASP A 73 9.58 -38.81 0.06
N CYS A 74 9.48 -37.52 0.40
CA CYS A 74 9.41 -36.44 -0.58
C CYS A 74 10.67 -36.36 -1.45
N THR A 75 11.85 -36.38 -0.81
CA THR A 75 13.14 -36.41 -1.51
C THR A 75 13.26 -37.62 -2.42
N ALA A 76 12.90 -38.81 -1.93
CA ALA A 76 12.93 -40.04 -2.72
C ALA A 76 12.02 -39.94 -3.94
N LEU A 77 10.80 -39.39 -3.79
CA LEU A 77 9.88 -39.18 -4.91
C LEU A 77 10.42 -38.15 -5.92
N LEU A 78 11.08 -37.08 -5.48
CA LEU A 78 11.70 -36.09 -6.36
C LEU A 78 12.92 -36.62 -7.12
N GLN A 79 13.58 -37.65 -6.60
CA GLN A 79 14.74 -38.30 -7.23
C GLN A 79 14.36 -39.58 -7.99
N SER A 80 13.07 -39.91 -8.03
CA SER A 80 12.56 -41.16 -8.58
C SER A 80 12.50 -41.17 -10.12
N ASP A 81 12.59 -42.36 -10.70
CA ASP A 81 12.42 -42.56 -12.15
C ASP A 81 10.98 -42.21 -12.59
N GLU A 82 10.00 -42.29 -11.69
CA GLU A 82 8.62 -41.91 -11.94
C GLU A 82 8.48 -40.42 -12.29
N LEU A 83 9.25 -39.53 -11.64
CA LEU A 83 9.23 -38.10 -11.97
C LEU A 83 9.92 -37.82 -13.31
N GLN A 84 10.96 -38.60 -13.66
CA GLN A 84 11.70 -38.44 -14.91
C GLN A 84 10.85 -38.71 -16.16
N GLN A 85 9.71 -39.39 -16.00
CA GLN A 85 8.75 -39.65 -17.08
C GLN A 85 7.96 -38.40 -17.51
N PHE A 86 7.98 -37.33 -16.70
CA PHE A 86 7.24 -36.09 -16.95
C PHE A 86 8.19 -34.95 -17.26
N GLU A 87 7.77 -34.05 -18.15
CA GLU A 87 8.49 -32.80 -18.38
C GLU A 87 8.38 -31.91 -17.13
N HIS A 88 9.54 -31.49 -16.60
CA HIS A 88 9.63 -30.73 -15.36
C HIS A 88 10.79 -29.73 -15.42
N SER A 89 10.70 -28.67 -14.62
CA SER A 89 11.82 -27.73 -14.48
C SER A 89 12.83 -28.26 -13.46
N ARG A 90 14.05 -28.56 -13.92
CA ARG A 90 15.17 -28.97 -13.03
C ARG A 90 15.39 -27.95 -11.92
N SER A 91 15.34 -26.65 -12.21
CA SER A 91 15.49 -25.58 -11.22
C SER A 91 14.42 -25.67 -10.12
N GLN A 92 13.15 -25.90 -10.48
CA GLN A 92 12.07 -26.03 -9.49
C GLN A 92 12.25 -27.27 -8.60
N ILE A 93 12.67 -28.39 -9.17
CA ILE A 93 12.98 -29.61 -8.39
C ILE A 93 14.11 -29.36 -7.42
N ILE A 94 15.21 -28.77 -7.88
CA ILE A 94 16.36 -28.47 -7.02
C ILE A 94 15.94 -27.53 -5.89
N GLN A 95 15.20 -26.46 -6.17
CA GLN A 95 14.69 -25.56 -5.11
C GLN A 95 13.83 -26.31 -4.08
N LYS A 96 12.92 -27.17 -4.54
CA LYS A 96 12.07 -27.97 -3.66
C LYS A 96 12.88 -28.97 -2.82
N LEU A 97 13.85 -29.64 -3.44
CA LEU A 97 14.76 -30.59 -2.80
C LEU A 97 15.61 -29.90 -1.72
N LEU A 98 16.17 -28.73 -2.04
CA LEU A 98 16.93 -27.92 -1.08
C LEU A 98 16.07 -27.50 0.11
N ASN A 99 14.85 -27.00 -0.14
CA ASN A 99 13.91 -26.65 0.94
C ASN A 99 13.60 -27.84 1.85
N LEU A 100 13.36 -29.03 1.29
CA LEU A 100 13.12 -30.26 2.06
C LEU A 100 14.33 -30.64 2.92
N HIS A 101 15.54 -30.59 2.35
CA HIS A 101 16.75 -30.89 3.11
C HIS A 101 17.02 -29.87 4.22
N ILE A 102 16.82 -28.57 3.96
CA ILE A 102 16.90 -27.51 4.97
C ILE A 102 15.91 -27.78 6.11
N GLN A 103 14.63 -28.10 5.80
CA GLN A 103 13.61 -28.42 6.81
C GLN A 103 13.96 -29.67 7.63
N SER A 104 14.62 -30.65 7.01
CA SER A 104 15.11 -31.86 7.68
C SER A 104 16.44 -31.68 8.43
N LYS A 105 17.02 -30.46 8.40
CA LYS A 105 18.36 -30.13 8.92
C LYS A 105 19.50 -30.97 8.32
N ASN A 106 19.32 -31.46 7.09
CA ASN A 106 20.35 -32.19 6.35
C ASN A 106 21.27 -31.22 5.59
N TYR A 107 22.03 -30.44 6.35
CA TYR A 107 22.85 -29.35 5.84
C TYR A 107 23.98 -29.79 4.91
N ASP A 108 24.59 -30.95 5.15
CA ASP A 108 25.67 -31.47 4.29
C ASP A 108 25.18 -31.77 2.87
N GLU A 109 23.95 -32.27 2.73
CA GLU A 109 23.37 -32.54 1.42
C GLU A 109 22.96 -31.25 0.69
N VAL A 110 22.47 -30.24 1.42
CA VAL A 110 22.21 -28.91 0.84
C VAL A 110 23.50 -28.32 0.30
N GLU A 111 24.58 -28.37 1.07
CA GLU A 111 25.89 -27.89 0.67
C GLU A 111 26.40 -28.65 -0.58
N ARG A 112 26.31 -29.99 -0.59
CA ARG A 112 26.71 -30.81 -1.74
C ARG A 112 25.95 -30.45 -3.02
N ILE A 113 24.63 -30.35 -2.94
CA ILE A 113 23.77 -30.02 -4.09
C ILE A 113 24.08 -28.60 -4.58
N THR A 114 24.13 -27.62 -3.67
CA THR A 114 24.38 -26.21 -4.04
C THR A 114 25.76 -26.02 -4.68
N TRP A 115 26.82 -26.63 -4.14
CA TRP A 115 28.15 -26.58 -4.77
C TRP A 115 28.13 -27.15 -6.19
N THR A 116 27.44 -28.28 -6.39
CA THR A 116 27.35 -28.93 -7.70
C THR A 116 26.58 -28.06 -8.69
N GLU A 117 25.41 -27.57 -8.29
CA GLU A 117 24.52 -26.81 -9.18
C GLU A 117 25.06 -25.43 -9.51
N LEU A 118 25.85 -24.80 -8.62
CA LEU A 118 26.48 -23.51 -8.88
C LEU A 118 27.64 -23.56 -9.89
N GLU A 119 28.24 -24.73 -10.12
CA GLU A 119 29.24 -24.87 -11.20
C GLU A 119 28.59 -24.69 -12.58
N GLU A 120 27.37 -25.21 -12.74
CA GLU A 120 26.55 -25.10 -13.97
C GLU A 120 25.75 -23.79 -14.01
N ASN A 121 25.23 -23.34 -12.87
CA ASN A 121 24.32 -22.18 -12.74
C ASN A 121 24.87 -21.10 -11.78
N PRO A 122 26.00 -20.47 -12.11
CA PRO A 122 26.72 -19.58 -11.19
C PRO A 122 26.01 -18.26 -10.86
N ASP A 123 24.93 -17.87 -11.56
CA ASP A 123 24.19 -16.63 -11.30
C ASP A 123 22.87 -16.86 -10.53
N ASP A 124 22.56 -18.11 -10.15
CA ASP A 124 21.35 -18.40 -9.36
C ASP A 124 21.54 -17.92 -7.91
N TRP A 125 20.91 -16.78 -7.58
CA TRP A 125 20.98 -16.18 -6.25
C TRP A 125 20.39 -17.04 -5.15
N TYR A 126 19.37 -17.87 -5.44
CA TYR A 126 18.78 -18.75 -4.43
C TYR A 126 19.79 -19.82 -3.99
N LEU A 127 20.53 -20.41 -4.93
CA LEU A 127 21.58 -21.38 -4.63
C LEU A 127 22.70 -20.76 -3.76
N TRP A 128 23.17 -19.55 -4.11
CA TRP A 128 24.16 -18.83 -3.31
C TRP A 128 23.65 -18.52 -1.90
N LYS A 129 22.39 -18.10 -1.78
CA LYS A 129 21.77 -17.82 -0.50
C LYS A 129 21.70 -19.08 0.36
N CYS A 130 21.22 -20.20 -0.19
CA CYS A 130 21.17 -21.48 0.53
C CYS A 130 22.56 -21.93 0.98
N LEU A 131 23.56 -21.85 0.10
CA LEU A 131 24.94 -22.22 0.41
C LEU A 131 25.47 -21.39 1.59
N VAL A 132 25.34 -20.06 1.53
CA VAL A 132 25.81 -19.16 2.59
C VAL A 132 25.05 -19.37 3.90
N GLU A 133 23.73 -19.53 3.85
CA GLU A 133 22.91 -19.75 5.06
C GLU A 133 23.26 -21.06 5.74
N VAL A 134 23.42 -22.14 4.99
CA VAL A 134 23.79 -23.45 5.56
C VAL A 134 25.23 -23.47 6.07
N GLY A 135 26.17 -22.91 5.31
CA GLY A 135 27.56 -22.77 5.76
C GLY A 135 27.66 -21.97 7.05
N TYR A 136 26.88 -20.90 7.16
CA TYR A 136 26.79 -20.09 8.38
C TYR A 136 26.25 -20.88 9.58
N GLU A 137 25.17 -21.66 9.42
CA GLU A 137 24.64 -22.52 10.49
C GLU A 137 25.67 -23.53 10.99
N LYS A 138 26.46 -24.13 10.09
CA LYS A 138 27.54 -25.06 10.43
C LYS A 138 28.65 -24.37 11.24
N ILE A 139 29.09 -23.18 10.79
CA ILE A 139 30.06 -22.34 11.51
C ILE A 139 29.58 -22.02 12.93
N VAL A 140 28.32 -21.63 13.09
CA VAL A 140 27.75 -21.30 14.40
C VAL A 140 27.75 -22.51 15.33
N ALA A 141 27.35 -23.68 14.81
CA ALA A 141 27.28 -24.93 15.55
C ALA A 141 28.67 -25.52 15.90
N SER A 142 29.70 -25.20 15.14
CA SER A 142 31.07 -25.71 15.31
C SER A 142 31.75 -25.26 16.60
N GLU A 143 32.51 -26.13 17.24
CA GLU A 143 33.38 -25.74 18.37
C GLU A 143 34.57 -24.87 17.91
N ASN A 144 35.01 -25.04 16.65
CA ASN A 144 36.10 -24.29 16.04
C ASN A 144 35.60 -23.38 14.90
N SER A 145 34.63 -22.50 15.24
CA SER A 145 33.98 -21.60 14.29
C SER A 145 34.94 -20.76 13.44
N ASN A 146 36.12 -20.40 13.97
CA ASN A 146 37.09 -19.60 13.23
C ASN A 146 37.72 -20.36 12.06
N ALA A 147 38.20 -21.58 12.31
CA ALA A 147 38.79 -22.40 11.25
C ALA A 147 37.75 -22.74 10.16
N GLU A 148 36.53 -23.10 10.58
CA GLU A 148 35.46 -23.45 9.66
C GLU A 148 34.98 -22.26 8.83
N ALA A 149 34.91 -21.07 9.42
CA ALA A 149 34.57 -19.85 8.68
C ALA A 149 35.63 -19.48 7.64
N VAL A 150 36.92 -19.62 7.97
CA VAL A 150 38.03 -19.35 7.05
C VAL A 150 38.02 -20.34 5.89
N GLU A 151 37.84 -21.63 6.17
CA GLU A 151 37.76 -22.66 5.14
C GLU A 151 36.56 -22.45 4.22
N PHE A 152 35.38 -22.19 4.78
CA PHE A 152 34.17 -21.92 4.02
C PHE A 152 34.30 -20.66 3.16
N TRP A 153 34.89 -19.60 3.72
CA TRP A 153 35.17 -18.36 2.99
C TRP A 153 36.11 -18.59 1.80
N GLN A 154 37.20 -19.35 1.99
CA GLN A 154 38.14 -19.69 0.93
C GLN A 154 37.45 -20.44 -0.21
N ARG A 155 36.72 -21.52 0.10
CA ARG A 155 35.97 -22.28 -0.92
C ARG A 155 34.95 -21.42 -1.67
N THR A 156 34.24 -20.55 -0.94
CA THR A 156 33.26 -19.61 -1.53
C THR A 156 33.96 -18.61 -2.45
N CYS A 157 35.10 -18.07 -2.03
CA CYS A 157 35.91 -17.18 -2.86
C CYS A 157 36.43 -17.89 -4.10
N ASP A 158 36.98 -19.09 -3.97
CA ASP A 158 37.52 -19.86 -5.10
C ASP A 158 36.46 -20.15 -6.16
N LEU A 159 35.24 -20.53 -5.76
CA LEU A 159 34.14 -20.69 -6.72
C LEU A 159 33.75 -19.33 -7.32
N ALA A 160 33.60 -18.31 -6.49
CA ALA A 160 33.14 -17.01 -6.96
C ALA A 160 34.13 -16.32 -7.91
N ASP A 161 35.43 -16.47 -7.65
CA ASP A 161 36.51 -15.89 -8.44
C ASP A 161 36.67 -16.58 -9.80
N ARG A 162 36.31 -17.86 -9.90
CA ARG A 162 36.18 -18.57 -11.19
C ARG A 162 34.99 -18.09 -12.03
N LYS A 163 34.03 -17.37 -11.43
CA LYS A 163 32.75 -16.99 -12.04
C LYS A 163 32.46 -15.48 -11.94
N LEU A 164 33.50 -14.63 -11.91
CA LEU A 164 33.39 -13.18 -11.68
C LEU A 164 32.56 -12.38 -12.70
N ALA A 165 32.26 -12.96 -13.86
CA ALA A 165 31.39 -12.34 -14.86
C ALA A 165 29.95 -12.16 -14.35
N TYR A 166 29.52 -12.99 -13.40
CA TYR A 166 28.15 -13.04 -12.89
C TYR A 166 27.96 -12.16 -11.63
N ARG A 167 26.70 -11.81 -11.34
CA ARG A 167 26.34 -10.94 -10.20
C ARG A 167 26.32 -11.73 -8.90
N GLY A 168 25.66 -12.90 -8.92
CA GLY A 168 25.47 -13.77 -7.77
C GLY A 168 26.75 -14.04 -6.96
N PRO A 169 27.87 -14.43 -7.59
CA PRO A 169 29.08 -14.79 -6.85
C PRO A 169 29.70 -13.64 -6.05
N LYS A 170 29.66 -12.41 -6.57
CA LYS A 170 30.17 -11.24 -5.85
C LYS A 170 29.25 -10.82 -4.71
N MET A 171 27.93 -10.91 -4.92
CA MET A 171 26.95 -10.68 -3.86
C MET A 171 27.05 -11.73 -2.75
N ALA A 172 27.38 -12.99 -3.07
CA ALA A 172 27.56 -14.05 -2.10
C ALA A 172 28.68 -13.73 -1.10
N LYS A 173 29.80 -13.17 -1.57
CA LYS A 173 30.89 -12.68 -0.71
C LYS A 173 30.40 -11.63 0.29
N LEU A 174 29.66 -10.63 -0.18
CA LEU A 174 29.08 -9.58 0.70
C LEU A 174 28.06 -10.16 1.68
N TYR A 175 27.22 -11.10 1.22
CA TYR A 175 26.18 -11.71 2.03
C TYR A 175 26.73 -12.58 3.17
N PHE A 176 27.81 -13.32 2.91
CA PHE A 176 28.51 -14.06 3.95
C PHE A 176 29.09 -13.12 5.01
N LEU A 177 29.79 -12.06 4.60
CA LEU A 177 30.33 -11.05 5.53
C LEU A 177 29.22 -10.39 6.36
N MET A 178 28.07 -10.12 5.74
CA MET A 178 26.90 -9.55 6.42
C MET A 178 26.39 -10.49 7.50
N LYS A 179 26.24 -11.79 7.21
CA LYS A 179 25.81 -12.79 8.20
C LYS A 179 26.77 -12.90 9.38
N LEU A 180 28.09 -12.86 9.13
CA LEU A 180 29.09 -12.90 10.21
C LEU A 180 28.97 -11.68 11.13
N ARG A 181 28.87 -10.46 10.56
CA ARG A 181 28.77 -9.19 11.30
C ARG A 181 27.43 -9.01 12.02
N SER A 182 26.33 -9.53 11.47
CA SER A 182 24.99 -9.47 12.09
C SER A 182 24.70 -10.64 13.05
N GLY A 183 25.58 -11.63 13.11
CA GLY A 183 25.42 -12.86 13.89
C GLY A 183 25.64 -12.71 15.41
N PRO A 184 25.66 -13.81 16.18
CA PRO A 184 25.99 -13.77 17.61
C PRO A 184 27.45 -13.34 17.84
N GLU A 185 27.80 -12.93 19.05
CA GLU A 185 29.17 -12.45 19.39
C GLU A 185 30.29 -13.41 19.00
N LYS A 186 30.00 -14.72 19.01
CA LYS A 186 30.92 -15.77 18.55
C LYS A 186 31.34 -15.61 17.09
N THR A 187 30.44 -15.15 16.21
CA THR A 187 30.74 -14.94 14.78
C THR A 187 31.26 -13.54 14.48
N LYS A 188 30.92 -12.54 15.31
CA LYS A 188 31.39 -11.15 15.14
C LYS A 188 32.88 -10.99 15.41
N ASN A 189 33.42 -11.79 16.34
CA ASN A 189 34.81 -11.72 16.79
C ASN A 189 35.73 -12.72 16.06
N LEU A 190 35.29 -13.32 14.94
CA LEU A 190 36.14 -14.18 14.13
C LEU A 190 37.31 -13.38 13.56
N ASP A 191 38.46 -14.05 13.40
CA ASP A 191 39.73 -13.39 13.07
C ASP A 191 39.64 -12.66 11.72
N SER A 192 39.61 -11.33 11.79
CA SER A 192 39.52 -10.45 10.63
C SER A 192 40.76 -10.51 9.75
N ALA A 193 41.91 -10.98 10.26
CA ALA A 193 43.14 -11.15 9.48
C ALA A 193 43.06 -12.37 8.55
N ALA A 194 42.42 -13.46 8.98
CA ALA A 194 42.21 -14.65 8.15
C ALA A 194 41.09 -14.46 7.10
N LEU A 195 40.15 -13.55 7.39
CA LEU A 195 39.08 -13.09 6.48
C LEU A 195 39.50 -11.83 5.68
N ALA A 196 40.73 -11.31 5.87
CA ALA A 196 41.18 -9.98 5.44
C ALA A 196 41.21 -9.71 3.93
N GLN A 197 41.04 -10.72 3.09
CA GLN A 197 40.91 -10.50 1.65
C GLN A 197 39.56 -9.86 1.25
N GLY A 198 38.61 -9.76 2.18
CA GLY A 198 37.27 -9.25 1.90
C GLY A 198 36.91 -7.98 2.67
N SER A 199 37.59 -6.86 2.44
CA SER A 199 37.02 -5.57 2.85
C SER A 199 35.73 -5.33 2.06
N PRO A 200 34.59 -5.11 2.74
CA PRO A 200 33.30 -4.96 2.06
C PRO A 200 33.30 -3.73 1.14
N VAL A 201 34.05 -2.68 1.49
CA VAL A 201 34.24 -1.48 0.65
C VAL A 201 34.87 -1.84 -0.70
N TYR A 202 35.96 -2.62 -0.70
CA TYR A 202 36.63 -3.00 -1.95
C TYR A 202 35.82 -4.00 -2.77
N ILE A 203 35.11 -4.94 -2.12
CA ILE A 203 34.21 -5.86 -2.82
C ILE A 203 33.05 -5.09 -3.48
N MET A 204 32.44 -4.15 -2.75
CA MET A 204 31.40 -3.26 -3.30
C MET A 204 31.94 -2.43 -4.46
N LEU A 205 33.11 -1.81 -4.32
CA LEU A 205 33.72 -1.05 -5.41
C LEU A 205 33.99 -1.92 -6.64
N ALA A 206 34.50 -3.14 -6.46
CA ALA A 206 34.72 -4.09 -7.55
C ALA A 206 33.41 -4.51 -8.23
N TYR A 207 32.32 -4.62 -7.47
CA TYR A 207 30.98 -4.83 -8.03
C TYR A 207 30.51 -3.62 -8.85
N ILE A 208 30.62 -2.41 -8.27
CA ILE A 208 30.25 -1.15 -8.90
C ILE A 208 30.99 -0.99 -10.23
N LYS A 209 32.31 -1.15 -10.25
CA LYS A 209 33.12 -1.01 -11.48
C LYS A 209 32.65 -1.88 -12.64
N GLN A 210 32.04 -3.02 -12.34
CA GLN A 210 31.56 -3.96 -13.35
C GLN A 210 30.08 -3.74 -13.74
N PHE A 211 29.24 -3.32 -12.80
CA PHE A 211 27.78 -3.31 -12.98
C PHE A 211 27.13 -1.93 -12.87
N PHE A 212 27.89 -0.84 -12.67
CA PHE A 212 27.32 0.50 -12.44
C PHE A 212 26.37 0.99 -13.54
N SER A 213 26.61 0.59 -14.78
CA SER A 213 25.76 0.95 -15.93
C SER A 213 24.44 0.17 -15.98
N LYS A 214 24.19 -0.71 -15.00
CA LYS A 214 22.96 -1.50 -14.88
C LYS A 214 22.05 -0.93 -13.78
N PRO A 215 20.75 -0.76 -14.04
CA PRO A 215 19.78 -0.26 -13.06
C PRO A 215 19.71 -1.09 -11.76
N THR A 216 20.10 -2.37 -11.83
CA THR A 216 20.07 -3.30 -10.70
C THR A 216 21.22 -3.12 -9.72
N CYS A 217 22.28 -2.38 -10.07
CA CYS A 217 23.48 -2.26 -9.24
C CYS A 217 23.17 -1.67 -7.85
N PHE A 218 22.33 -0.64 -7.77
CA PHE A 218 21.95 -0.06 -6.48
C PHE A 218 21.09 -1.01 -5.63
N PRO A 219 19.97 -1.58 -6.14
CA PRO A 219 19.18 -2.56 -5.38
C PRO A 219 20.00 -3.72 -4.81
N ASP A 220 20.98 -4.23 -5.56
CA ASP A 220 21.86 -5.32 -5.12
C ASP A 220 22.73 -4.91 -3.93
N LEU A 221 23.31 -3.70 -3.97
CA LEU A 221 24.24 -3.23 -2.96
C LEU A 221 23.55 -2.66 -1.72
N ARG A 222 22.33 -2.12 -1.88
CA ARG A 222 21.58 -1.44 -0.83
C ARG A 222 21.44 -2.28 0.44
N MET A 223 21.18 -3.58 0.31
CA MET A 223 20.98 -4.47 1.45
C MET A 223 22.24 -4.67 2.31
N PHE A 224 23.42 -4.36 1.77
CA PHE A 224 24.70 -4.51 2.47
C PHE A 224 25.19 -3.20 3.10
N ILE A 225 24.53 -2.07 2.87
CA ILE A 225 25.00 -0.76 3.39
C ILE A 225 24.93 -0.70 4.92
N SER A 226 23.92 -1.33 5.53
CA SER A 226 23.75 -1.38 6.99
C SER A 226 24.89 -2.11 7.72
N MET A 227 25.65 -2.95 7.01
CA MET A 227 26.83 -3.65 7.51
C MET A 227 28.05 -2.73 7.65
N LEU A 228 28.09 -1.61 6.93
CA LEU A 228 29.22 -0.69 6.91
C LEU A 228 29.19 0.25 8.11
N ASN A 229 30.36 0.46 8.74
CA ASN A 229 30.54 1.54 9.72
C ASN A 229 30.74 2.90 9.02
N ASP A 230 30.75 4.00 9.78
CA ASP A 230 30.82 5.35 9.20
C ASP A 230 32.16 5.66 8.50
N GLU A 231 33.26 5.03 8.93
CA GLU A 231 34.56 5.13 8.24
C GLU A 231 34.54 4.40 6.90
N GLU A 232 33.98 3.18 6.87
CA GLU A 232 33.80 2.38 5.66
C GLU A 232 32.87 3.08 4.66
N LYS A 233 31.78 3.72 5.12
CA LYS A 233 30.89 4.52 4.26
C LYS A 233 31.63 5.70 3.63
N LYS A 234 32.40 6.46 4.41
CA LYS A 234 33.22 7.58 3.91
C LYS A 234 34.29 7.09 2.93
N ALA A 235 34.95 5.97 3.22
CA ALA A 235 35.94 5.38 2.33
C ALA A 235 35.32 4.97 0.99
N LEU A 236 34.14 4.34 1.02
CA LEU A 236 33.40 3.97 -0.19
C LEU A 236 32.98 5.21 -0.99
N ASP A 237 32.47 6.26 -0.34
CA ASP A 237 32.09 7.53 -0.99
C ASP A 237 33.28 8.20 -1.70
N ASN A 238 34.44 8.27 -1.04
CA ASN A 238 35.66 8.81 -1.65
C ASN A 238 36.09 8.01 -2.90
N LEU A 239 36.05 6.67 -2.83
CA LEU A 239 36.41 5.80 -3.95
C LEU A 239 35.40 5.90 -5.10
N MET A 240 34.10 5.99 -4.78
CA MET A 240 33.05 6.20 -5.78
C MET A 240 33.17 7.57 -6.44
N THR A 241 33.50 8.61 -5.68
CA THR A 241 33.70 9.97 -6.20
C THR A 241 34.79 10.01 -7.26
N LEU A 242 35.93 9.35 -6.99
CA LEU A 242 37.02 9.21 -7.96
C LEU A 242 36.56 8.43 -9.20
N PHE A 243 35.95 7.27 -9.01
CA PHE A 243 35.49 6.41 -10.10
C PHE A 243 34.44 7.08 -11.01
N VAL A 244 33.46 7.76 -10.42
CA VAL A 244 32.43 8.49 -11.17
C VAL A 244 33.04 9.70 -11.86
N GLY A 245 33.98 10.40 -11.22
CA GLY A 245 34.75 11.48 -11.87
C GLY A 245 35.49 11.01 -13.12
N ASP A 246 36.11 9.82 -13.08
CA ASP A 246 36.77 9.22 -14.24
C ASP A 246 35.78 8.92 -15.38
N ILE A 247 34.58 8.42 -15.06
CA ILE A 247 33.53 8.15 -16.06
C ILE A 247 33.00 9.44 -16.70
N LEU A 248 32.79 10.48 -15.88
CA LEU A 248 32.26 11.77 -16.35
C LEU A 248 33.29 12.60 -17.12
N SER A 249 34.59 12.30 -16.99
CA SER A 249 35.67 12.94 -17.74
C SER A 249 36.04 12.22 -19.04
N ALA A 250 35.47 11.04 -19.30
CA ALA A 250 35.62 10.34 -20.57
C ALA A 250 34.98 11.13 -21.74
N GLU A 251 35.43 10.87 -22.97
CA GLU A 251 34.91 11.52 -24.19
C GLU A 251 33.37 11.48 -24.26
N GLU A 252 32.78 12.46 -24.97
CA GLU A 252 31.33 12.58 -25.11
C GLU A 252 30.69 11.25 -25.50
N ALA A 253 29.80 10.78 -24.63
CA ALA A 253 29.09 9.53 -24.83
C ALA A 253 28.28 9.60 -26.14
N LYS A 254 28.24 8.48 -26.87
CA LYS A 254 27.44 8.40 -28.10
C LYS A 254 25.97 8.65 -27.78
N GLU A 255 25.20 9.15 -28.74
CA GLU A 255 23.75 9.30 -28.58
C GLU A 255 23.11 7.97 -28.15
N GLY A 256 22.36 7.99 -27.04
CA GLY A 256 21.74 6.81 -26.43
C GLY A 256 22.63 6.03 -25.46
N ASP A 257 23.88 6.43 -25.24
CA ASP A 257 24.72 5.84 -24.19
C ASP A 257 24.40 6.46 -22.82
N GLU A 258 23.75 5.66 -21.97
CA GLU A 258 23.32 6.07 -20.64
C GLU A 258 24.36 5.74 -19.55
N THR A 259 25.56 5.31 -19.90
CA THR A 259 26.59 4.85 -18.94
C THR A 259 26.90 5.93 -17.90
N GLN A 260 27.08 7.17 -18.34
CA GLN A 260 27.32 8.31 -17.44
C GLN A 260 26.09 8.61 -16.56
N ILE A 261 24.88 8.49 -17.11
CA ILE A 261 23.63 8.70 -16.38
C ILE A 261 23.47 7.67 -15.26
N TRP A 262 23.69 6.39 -15.56
CA TRP A 262 23.61 5.32 -14.57
C TRP A 262 24.70 5.43 -13.49
N ALA A 263 25.89 5.95 -13.83
CA ALA A 263 26.92 6.28 -12.86
C ALA A 263 26.46 7.37 -11.87
N ILE A 264 25.87 8.47 -12.38
CA ILE A 264 25.30 9.55 -11.55
C ILE A 264 24.17 9.00 -10.66
N VAL A 265 23.24 8.25 -11.24
CA VAL A 265 22.10 7.66 -10.51
C VAL A 265 22.58 6.75 -9.39
N LEU A 266 23.54 5.87 -9.67
CA LEU A 266 24.10 4.97 -8.66
C LEU A 266 24.78 5.75 -7.54
N TYR A 267 25.62 6.72 -7.89
CA TYR A 267 26.38 7.52 -6.93
C TYR A 267 25.45 8.24 -5.95
N GLU A 268 24.45 8.94 -6.47
CA GLU A 268 23.53 9.72 -5.65
C GLU A 268 22.63 8.83 -4.80
N LYS A 269 22.15 7.71 -5.34
CA LYS A 269 21.39 6.72 -4.56
C LYS A 269 22.24 6.10 -3.44
N MET A 270 23.50 5.77 -3.70
CA MET A 270 24.43 5.23 -2.69
C MET A 270 24.74 6.25 -1.59
N ARG A 271 25.05 7.50 -1.94
CA ARG A 271 25.30 8.58 -0.96
C ARG A 271 24.13 8.82 -0.04
N ARG A 272 22.93 8.84 -0.61
CA ARG A 272 21.70 8.99 0.18
C ARG A 272 21.43 7.79 1.06
N ALA A 273 21.62 6.59 0.54
CA ALA A 273 21.47 5.37 1.32
C ALA A 273 22.46 5.34 2.50
N MET A 274 23.71 5.78 2.30
CA MET A 274 24.71 5.96 3.35
C MET A 274 24.46 7.16 4.29
N GLN A 275 23.38 7.92 4.10
CA GLN A 275 23.02 9.13 4.88
C GLN A 275 24.06 10.27 4.79
N LEU A 276 24.79 10.37 3.68
CA LEU A 276 25.81 11.42 3.48
C LEU A 276 25.21 12.73 2.95
N THR A 277 23.93 12.74 2.58
CA THR A 277 23.24 13.89 1.97
C THR A 277 22.42 14.72 2.96
N ASP A 278 22.22 14.22 4.19
CA ASP A 278 21.28 14.83 5.14
C ASP A 278 21.74 16.21 5.65
N GLY A 279 23.05 16.45 5.66
CA GLY A 279 23.67 17.71 6.04
C GLY A 279 23.81 18.76 4.93
N MET A 280 23.33 18.48 3.71
CA MET A 280 23.46 19.43 2.59
C MET A 280 22.65 20.72 2.84
N THR A 281 23.29 21.86 2.58
CA THR A 281 22.65 23.17 2.60
C THR A 281 21.59 23.29 1.51
N ARG A 282 20.67 24.26 1.65
CA ARG A 282 19.64 24.54 0.64
C ARG A 282 20.24 24.87 -0.72
N GLU A 283 21.37 25.59 -0.75
CA GLU A 283 22.08 25.95 -1.99
C GLU A 283 22.68 24.73 -2.69
N GLU A 284 23.29 23.81 -1.93
CA GLU A 284 23.84 22.55 -2.46
C GLU A 284 22.73 21.66 -3.04
N LYS A 285 21.61 21.51 -2.32
CA LYS A 285 20.43 20.79 -2.80
C LYS A 285 19.89 21.40 -4.09
N ARG A 286 19.79 22.72 -4.17
CA ARG A 286 19.36 23.44 -5.39
C ARG A 286 20.33 23.24 -6.56
N LYS A 287 21.63 23.30 -6.31
CA LYS A 287 22.65 23.01 -7.33
C LYS A 287 22.53 21.57 -7.85
N HIS A 288 22.35 20.61 -6.94
CA HIS A 288 22.14 19.21 -7.28
C HIS A 288 20.89 19.01 -8.15
N ILE A 289 19.73 19.56 -7.75
CA ILE A 289 18.50 19.47 -8.54
C ILE A 289 18.69 20.01 -9.96
N ARG A 290 19.34 21.18 -10.11
CA ARG A 290 19.59 21.76 -11.44
C ARG A 290 20.52 20.90 -12.30
N HIS A 291 21.53 20.28 -11.68
CA HIS A 291 22.41 19.34 -12.37
C HIS A 291 21.65 18.09 -12.84
N VAL A 292 20.85 17.47 -11.97
CA VAL A 292 20.05 16.29 -12.36
C VAL A 292 19.02 16.65 -13.44
N MET A 293 18.36 17.81 -13.32
CA MET A 293 17.42 18.29 -14.33
C MET A 293 18.09 18.49 -15.68
N SER A 294 19.33 18.98 -15.74
CA SER A 294 20.06 19.10 -17.00
C SER A 294 20.32 17.75 -17.65
N GLN A 295 20.64 16.72 -16.85
CA GLN A 295 20.79 15.35 -17.34
C GLN A 295 19.47 14.79 -17.89
N MET A 296 18.33 15.05 -17.22
CA MET A 296 17.01 14.59 -17.68
C MET A 296 16.60 15.17 -19.05
N MET A 297 17.11 16.36 -19.38
CA MET A 297 16.80 17.02 -20.66
C MET A 297 17.60 16.47 -21.83
N THR A 298 18.59 15.60 -21.61
CA THR A 298 19.36 14.93 -22.67
C THR A 298 18.44 14.13 -23.60
N ASN A 299 18.65 14.26 -24.90
CA ASN A 299 17.88 13.56 -25.92
C ASN A 299 18.25 12.07 -25.96
N GLY A 300 17.29 11.21 -26.30
CA GLY A 300 17.52 9.77 -26.45
C GLY A 300 17.57 8.97 -25.14
N LEU A 301 17.27 9.58 -23.99
CA LEU A 301 17.13 8.84 -22.72
C LEU A 301 15.97 7.85 -22.76
N SER A 302 16.21 6.65 -22.24
CA SER A 302 15.18 5.66 -21.94
C SER A 302 14.28 6.14 -20.80
N ASP A 303 13.04 5.65 -20.83
CA ASP A 303 12.06 5.92 -19.77
C ASP A 303 12.57 5.48 -18.39
N LEU A 304 13.37 4.41 -18.33
CA LEU A 304 13.92 3.89 -17.07
C LEU A 304 15.00 4.81 -16.49
N ALA A 305 15.91 5.33 -17.31
CA ALA A 305 16.92 6.29 -16.88
C ALA A 305 16.28 7.63 -16.48
N GLY A 306 15.33 8.10 -17.30
CA GLY A 306 14.54 9.30 -17.00
C GLY A 306 13.76 9.21 -15.70
N GLY A 307 13.10 8.08 -15.45
CA GLY A 307 12.43 7.77 -14.19
C GLY A 307 13.40 7.77 -13.00
N ALA A 308 14.57 7.16 -13.15
CA ALA A 308 15.58 7.14 -12.09
C ALA A 308 16.16 8.52 -11.73
N LEU A 309 16.36 9.40 -12.72
CA LEU A 309 16.74 10.80 -12.47
C LEU A 309 15.60 11.60 -11.84
N THR A 310 14.36 11.37 -12.29
CA THR A 310 13.15 11.98 -11.70
C THR A 310 13.07 11.67 -10.20
N GLN A 311 13.37 10.43 -9.81
CA GLN A 311 13.38 9.99 -8.42
C GLN A 311 14.37 10.80 -7.57
N LEU A 312 15.57 11.10 -8.06
CA LEU A 312 16.57 11.88 -7.31
C LEU A 312 16.07 13.29 -6.98
N ILE A 313 15.50 13.98 -7.98
CA ILE A 313 14.91 15.30 -7.78
C ILE A 313 13.72 15.22 -6.82
N ALA A 314 12.86 14.24 -7.05
CA ALA A 314 11.60 14.11 -6.34
C ALA A 314 11.79 13.98 -4.83
N VAL A 315 12.76 13.17 -4.42
CA VAL A 315 13.03 12.92 -3.01
C VAL A 315 13.53 14.19 -2.31
N VAL A 316 14.41 14.98 -2.96
CA VAL A 316 14.93 16.22 -2.37
C VAL A 316 13.82 17.27 -2.23
N LEU A 317 13.03 17.48 -3.29
CA LEU A 317 11.93 18.45 -3.25
C LEU A 317 10.79 18.03 -2.31
N TRP A 318 10.52 16.72 -2.19
CA TRP A 318 9.54 16.20 -1.24
C TRP A 318 9.98 16.49 0.21
N ASP A 319 11.24 16.25 0.55
CA ASP A 319 11.78 16.57 1.86
C ASP A 319 11.70 18.07 2.16
N GLU A 320 12.09 18.93 1.23
CA GLU A 320 11.97 20.39 1.41
C GLU A 320 10.52 20.84 1.61
N TRP A 321 9.59 20.23 0.87
CA TRP A 321 8.16 20.52 1.06
C TRP A 321 7.65 20.04 2.42
N LYS A 322 7.85 18.77 2.77
CA LYS A 322 7.19 18.15 3.92
C LYS A 322 7.88 18.40 5.25
N LYS A 323 9.22 18.50 5.27
CA LYS A 323 9.98 18.79 6.49
C LYS A 323 10.09 20.29 6.75
N ASN A 324 10.28 21.10 5.71
CA ASN A 324 10.52 22.54 5.85
C ASN A 324 9.30 23.41 5.50
N GLY A 325 8.20 22.82 5.05
CA GLY A 325 6.98 23.56 4.66
C GLY A 325 7.13 24.35 3.36
N ASP A 326 8.14 24.06 2.53
CA ASP A 326 8.42 24.82 1.30
C ASP A 326 7.39 24.51 0.20
N ARG A 327 6.37 25.38 0.08
CA ARG A 327 5.33 25.26 -0.96
C ARG A 327 5.87 25.47 -2.37
N GLN A 328 6.96 26.20 -2.54
CA GLN A 328 7.60 26.37 -3.83
C GLN A 328 8.23 25.05 -4.28
N ALA A 329 8.88 24.33 -3.35
CA ALA A 329 9.39 22.99 -3.62
C ALA A 329 8.28 22.00 -4.01
N ALA A 330 7.11 22.06 -3.35
CA ALA A 330 5.95 21.25 -3.70
C ALA A 330 5.46 21.52 -5.13
N PHE A 331 5.42 22.79 -5.53
CA PHE A 331 4.97 23.19 -6.83
C PHE A 331 5.97 22.81 -7.93
N GLU A 332 7.26 23.07 -7.72
CA GLU A 332 8.30 22.66 -8.67
C GLU A 332 8.36 21.15 -8.84
N LEU A 333 8.20 20.40 -7.74
CA LEU A 333 8.07 18.95 -7.80
C LEU A 333 6.90 18.53 -8.69
N LEU A 334 5.73 19.16 -8.50
CA LEU A 334 4.55 18.89 -9.31
C LEU A 334 4.80 19.15 -10.81
N LEU A 335 5.47 20.26 -11.15
CA LEU A 335 5.80 20.59 -12.55
C LEU A 335 6.78 19.61 -13.18
N ILE A 336 7.84 19.25 -12.46
CA ILE A 336 8.87 18.32 -12.94
C ILE A 336 8.27 16.93 -13.15
N LEU A 337 7.41 16.48 -12.24
CA LEU A 337 6.74 15.18 -12.38
C LEU A 337 5.74 15.18 -13.53
N GLU A 338 5.02 16.27 -13.77
CA GLU A 338 4.11 16.39 -14.93
C GLU A 338 4.86 16.31 -16.25
N TRP A 339 5.97 17.02 -16.36
CA TRP A 339 6.85 16.92 -17.52
C TRP A 339 7.44 15.51 -17.67
N SER A 340 7.95 14.94 -16.58
CA SER A 340 8.52 13.58 -16.55
C SER A 340 7.50 12.52 -16.99
N ALA A 341 6.25 12.61 -16.52
CA ALA A 341 5.20 11.65 -16.88
C ALA A 341 4.81 11.70 -18.38
N ILE A 342 5.02 12.85 -19.04
CA ILE A 342 4.80 13.01 -20.49
C ILE A 342 6.00 12.50 -21.29
N ARG A 343 7.22 12.79 -20.83
CA ARG A 343 8.46 12.41 -21.50
C ARG A 343 8.75 10.92 -21.36
N PHE A 344 8.69 10.40 -20.14
CA PHE A 344 9.02 9.01 -19.79
C PHE A 344 7.75 8.19 -19.54
N LYS A 345 7.03 7.90 -20.62
CA LYS A 345 5.63 7.42 -20.55
C LYS A 345 5.49 6.03 -19.94
N ALA A 346 6.46 5.15 -20.09
CA ALA A 346 6.43 3.80 -19.52
C ALA A 346 6.78 3.79 -18.03
N ASP A 347 7.46 4.81 -17.51
CA ASP A 347 7.83 4.87 -16.09
C ASP A 347 6.59 5.17 -15.20
N PRO A 348 6.32 4.34 -14.18
CA PRO A 348 5.16 4.53 -13.31
C PRO A 348 5.43 5.52 -12.16
N PHE A 349 6.69 5.77 -11.80
CA PHE A 349 7.05 6.52 -10.59
C PHE A 349 6.47 7.93 -10.61
N ALA A 350 6.68 8.67 -11.72
CA ALA A 350 6.16 10.03 -11.83
C ALA A 350 4.63 10.08 -11.66
N LYS A 351 3.90 9.13 -12.26
CA LYS A 351 2.43 9.06 -12.19
C LYS A 351 1.94 8.73 -10.79
N ILE A 352 2.58 7.77 -10.11
CA ILE A 352 2.27 7.38 -8.73
C ILE A 352 2.46 8.58 -7.79
N LEU A 353 3.61 9.26 -7.89
CA LEU A 353 3.90 10.39 -7.02
C LEU A 353 2.99 11.60 -7.33
N LEU A 354 2.65 11.85 -8.60
CA LEU A 354 1.64 12.85 -8.98
C LEU A 354 0.28 12.54 -8.35
N ILE A 355 -0.17 11.28 -8.35
CA ILE A 355 -1.45 10.92 -7.69
C ILE A 355 -1.41 11.34 -6.22
N LYS A 356 -0.32 11.09 -5.51
CA LYS A 356 -0.16 11.48 -4.10
C LYS A 356 -0.16 12.99 -3.89
N ILE A 357 0.58 13.75 -4.70
CA ILE A 357 0.62 15.21 -4.59
C ILE A 357 -0.76 15.81 -4.90
N TYR A 358 -1.40 15.34 -5.97
CA TYR A 358 -2.75 15.79 -6.31
C TYR A 358 -3.80 15.34 -5.31
N ALA A 359 -3.62 14.20 -4.63
CA ALA A 359 -4.47 13.78 -3.53
C ALA A 359 -4.40 14.78 -2.37
N TYR A 360 -3.19 15.24 -2.03
CA TYR A 360 -2.99 16.26 -1.01
C TYR A 360 -3.74 17.56 -1.34
N TYR A 361 -3.70 17.97 -2.61
CA TYR A 361 -4.35 19.17 -3.13
C TYR A 361 -5.75 18.93 -3.75
N GLY A 362 -6.37 17.77 -3.58
CA GLY A 362 -7.75 17.53 -4.04
C GLY A 362 -8.02 17.61 -5.56
N ASN A 363 -7.02 17.37 -6.42
CA ASN A 363 -7.22 17.38 -7.88
C ASN A 363 -7.65 15.99 -8.41
N LEU A 364 -8.90 15.63 -8.15
CA LEU A 364 -9.43 14.30 -8.47
C LEU A 364 -9.50 14.00 -9.98
N LEU A 365 -9.73 15.01 -10.84
CA LEU A 365 -9.75 14.79 -12.29
C LEU A 365 -8.39 14.28 -12.79
N ARG A 366 -7.30 14.90 -12.32
CA ARG A 366 -5.97 14.49 -12.72
C ARG A 366 -5.59 13.13 -12.13
N ILE A 367 -5.96 12.86 -10.88
CA ILE A 367 -5.80 11.54 -10.24
C ILE A 367 -6.51 10.45 -11.05
N THR A 368 -7.75 10.68 -11.46
CA THR A 368 -8.54 9.75 -12.28
C THR A 368 -7.86 9.50 -13.62
N ALA A 369 -7.34 10.55 -14.27
CA ALA A 369 -6.61 10.43 -15.53
C ALA A 369 -5.30 9.63 -15.36
N LEU A 370 -4.53 9.90 -14.31
CA LEU A 370 -3.27 9.21 -14.01
C LEU A 370 -3.51 7.73 -13.66
N THR A 371 -4.55 7.43 -12.88
CA THR A 371 -4.94 6.06 -12.54
C THR A 371 -5.31 5.25 -13.79
N LYS A 372 -6.00 5.88 -14.75
CA LYS A 372 -6.29 5.26 -16.05
C LYS A 372 -5.03 5.05 -16.88
N LEU A 373 -4.07 5.99 -16.85
CA LEU A 373 -2.77 5.84 -17.54
C LEU A 373 -1.90 4.74 -16.94
N LEU A 374 -2.00 4.51 -15.62
CA LEU A 374 -1.33 3.39 -14.94
C LEU A 374 -2.00 2.03 -15.21
N ASP A 375 -3.20 2.03 -15.80
CA ASP A 375 -3.96 0.83 -16.14
C ASP A 375 -4.17 -0.13 -14.95
N ILE A 376 -4.42 0.43 -13.75
CA ILE A 376 -4.60 -0.34 -12.51
C ILE A 376 -5.84 -1.25 -12.61
N LYS A 377 -5.62 -2.57 -12.60
CA LYS A 377 -6.66 -3.59 -12.84
C LYS A 377 -6.71 -4.67 -11.77
N SER A 378 -7.88 -5.25 -11.56
CA SER A 378 -8.11 -6.48 -10.77
C SER A 378 -7.41 -6.44 -9.40
N MET A 379 -6.48 -7.36 -9.13
CA MET A 379 -5.73 -7.45 -7.86
C MET A 379 -4.91 -6.19 -7.55
N GLN A 380 -4.53 -5.39 -8.55
CA GLN A 380 -3.84 -4.13 -8.29
C GLN A 380 -4.78 -3.10 -7.63
N LYS A 381 -6.10 -3.19 -7.81
CA LYS A 381 -7.05 -2.32 -7.08
C LYS A 381 -7.07 -2.64 -5.59
N GLU A 382 -6.80 -3.88 -5.22
CA GLU A 382 -6.65 -4.29 -3.83
C GLU A 382 -5.37 -3.70 -3.23
N ALA A 383 -4.24 -3.89 -3.91
CA ALA A 383 -2.94 -3.43 -3.43
C ALA A 383 -2.77 -1.91 -3.48
N LEU A 384 -3.33 -1.25 -4.49
CA LEU A 384 -3.10 0.17 -4.82
C LEU A 384 -4.35 1.05 -4.67
N GLY A 385 -5.48 0.49 -4.23
CA GLY A 385 -6.73 1.24 -4.06
C GLY A 385 -6.60 2.44 -3.12
N TYR A 386 -5.69 2.33 -2.14
CA TYR A 386 -5.34 3.39 -1.20
C TYR A 386 -4.77 4.67 -1.86
N LEU A 387 -4.35 4.61 -3.13
CA LEU A 387 -3.93 5.80 -3.88
C LEU A 387 -5.09 6.73 -4.22
N THR A 388 -6.32 6.21 -4.24
CA THR A 388 -7.52 6.97 -4.62
C THR A 388 -8.57 7.04 -3.52
N PHE A 389 -8.47 6.16 -2.53
CA PHE A 389 -9.34 6.13 -1.36
C PHE A 389 -8.74 6.97 -0.21
N PRO A 390 -9.51 7.82 0.51
CA PRO A 390 -10.94 8.15 0.37
C PRO A 390 -11.19 9.46 -0.43
N LEU A 391 -10.40 9.73 -1.48
CA LEU A 391 -10.38 11.05 -2.14
C LEU A 391 -11.71 11.46 -2.76
N PHE A 392 -12.50 10.50 -3.24
CA PHE A 392 -13.83 10.75 -3.80
C PHE A 392 -14.79 11.37 -2.78
N GLU A 393 -14.81 10.82 -1.57
CA GLU A 393 -15.57 11.37 -0.44
C GLU A 393 -15.10 12.78 -0.11
N MET A 394 -13.79 12.99 0.02
CA MET A 394 -13.25 14.29 0.43
C MET A 394 -13.46 15.39 -0.61
N SER A 395 -13.46 15.06 -1.90
CA SER A 395 -13.58 16.03 -3.00
C SER A 395 -15.01 16.29 -3.47
N GLY A 396 -16.02 15.73 -2.80
CA GLY A 396 -17.43 15.99 -3.11
C GLY A 396 -17.96 15.22 -4.33
N ARG A 397 -17.28 14.15 -4.76
CA ARG A 397 -17.66 13.32 -5.91
C ARG A 397 -18.22 11.97 -5.45
N PHE A 398 -19.53 11.94 -5.20
CA PHE A 398 -20.18 10.79 -4.57
C PHE A 398 -20.68 9.71 -5.54
N LYS A 399 -20.59 9.95 -6.86
CA LYS A 399 -20.98 8.99 -7.92
C LYS A 399 -19.73 8.19 -8.36
N ASN A 400 -19.78 6.85 -8.28
CA ASN A 400 -18.78 5.85 -8.77
C ASN A 400 -17.83 5.23 -7.73
N LEU A 401 -18.37 4.39 -6.86
CA LEU A 401 -17.55 3.40 -6.16
C LEU A 401 -18.12 2.01 -6.40
N LYS A 402 -17.78 1.41 -7.54
CA LYS A 402 -18.14 0.02 -7.84
C LYS A 402 -16.97 -0.60 -8.58
N ASP A 403 -16.26 -1.48 -7.91
CA ASP A 403 -15.52 -2.60 -8.50
C ASP A 403 -14.91 -3.44 -7.37
N THR A 404 -15.50 -4.60 -7.08
CA THR A 404 -14.89 -5.64 -6.24
C THR A 404 -14.45 -6.81 -7.11
N PHE A 405 -13.24 -7.31 -6.88
CA PHE A 405 -12.67 -8.46 -7.57
C PHE A 405 -13.06 -9.77 -6.86
N GLN A 406 -13.34 -10.85 -7.60
CA GLN A 406 -13.71 -12.16 -7.04
C GLN A 406 -12.70 -13.25 -7.44
N VAL A 407 -12.17 -13.99 -6.46
CA VAL A 407 -11.12 -15.03 -6.62
C VAL A 407 -11.71 -16.44 -6.88
N ILE A 408 -13.01 -16.62 -6.65
CA ILE A 408 -13.66 -17.95 -6.59
C ILE A 408 -13.55 -18.73 -7.92
N ASP A 409 -13.62 -18.05 -9.07
CA ASP A 409 -13.53 -18.69 -10.38
C ASP A 409 -12.14 -19.28 -10.67
N CYS A 410 -11.08 -18.70 -10.08
CA CYS A 410 -9.71 -19.20 -10.19
C CYS A 410 -9.55 -20.53 -9.43
N VAL A 411 -10.17 -20.67 -8.25
CA VAL A 411 -10.14 -21.92 -7.48
C VAL A 411 -10.80 -23.05 -8.26
N VAL A 412 -11.97 -22.80 -8.85
CA VAL A 412 -12.68 -23.79 -9.68
C VAL A 412 -11.84 -24.21 -10.88
N SER A 413 -11.16 -23.25 -11.52
CA SER A 413 -10.28 -23.51 -12.66
C SER A 413 -9.04 -24.34 -12.27
N ALA A 414 -8.46 -24.10 -11.09
CA ALA A 414 -7.35 -24.89 -10.59
C ALA A 414 -7.71 -26.38 -10.41
N TYR A 415 -8.90 -26.70 -9.88
CA TYR A 415 -9.37 -28.09 -9.82
C TYR A 415 -9.54 -28.72 -11.21
N LYS A 416 -10.17 -28.00 -12.14
CA LYS A 416 -10.42 -28.49 -13.51
C LYS A 416 -9.13 -28.80 -14.28
N ASN A 417 -8.11 -27.96 -14.10
CA ASN A 417 -6.84 -28.07 -14.81
C ASN A 417 -5.78 -28.89 -14.05
N GLY A 418 -6.13 -29.48 -12.89
CA GLY A 418 -5.19 -30.23 -12.05
C GLY A 418 -4.13 -29.37 -11.36
N GLY A 419 -4.30 -28.05 -11.29
CA GLY A 419 -3.40 -27.13 -10.59
C GLY A 419 -3.49 -27.23 -9.07
N PHE A 420 -3.37 -28.44 -8.51
CA PHE A 420 -3.59 -28.74 -7.09
C PHE A 420 -2.66 -27.96 -6.16
N ALA A 421 -1.40 -27.77 -6.57
CA ALA A 421 -0.43 -26.93 -5.85
C ALA A 421 -0.89 -25.46 -5.68
N HIS A 422 -1.78 -24.98 -6.55
CA HIS A 422 -2.33 -23.62 -6.48
C HIS A 422 -3.65 -23.53 -5.74
N VAL A 423 -4.35 -24.65 -5.48
CA VAL A 423 -5.67 -24.64 -4.85
C VAL A 423 -5.60 -24.04 -3.46
N GLN A 424 -4.66 -24.49 -2.62
CA GLN A 424 -4.52 -23.97 -1.26
C GLN A 424 -4.15 -22.46 -1.28
N PRO A 425 -3.09 -22.01 -1.98
CA PRO A 425 -2.78 -20.58 -2.08
C PRO A 425 -3.93 -19.71 -2.61
N LEU A 426 -4.72 -20.21 -3.57
CA LEU A 426 -5.87 -19.48 -4.10
C LEU A 426 -7.03 -19.39 -3.10
N VAL A 427 -7.23 -20.41 -2.27
CA VAL A 427 -8.22 -20.37 -1.18
C VAL A 427 -7.76 -19.43 -0.08
N GLU A 428 -6.49 -19.50 0.33
CA GLU A 428 -5.89 -18.55 1.28
C GLU A 428 -6.01 -17.11 0.78
N LEU A 429 -5.74 -16.88 -0.50
CA LEU A 429 -5.97 -15.58 -1.14
C LEU A 429 -7.44 -15.19 -1.10
N ALA A 430 -8.37 -16.09 -1.43
CA ALA A 430 -9.81 -15.79 -1.38
C ALA A 430 -10.27 -15.42 0.04
N ASP A 431 -9.78 -16.12 1.07
CA ASP A 431 -10.04 -15.82 2.47
C ASP A 431 -9.42 -14.48 2.90
N ASN A 432 -8.19 -14.18 2.47
CA ASN A 432 -7.55 -12.88 2.70
C ASN A 432 -8.30 -11.74 2.03
N MET A 433 -8.81 -11.96 0.81
CA MET A 433 -9.62 -10.99 0.06
C MET A 433 -10.97 -10.76 0.72
N LYS A 434 -11.59 -11.79 1.31
CA LYS A 434 -12.84 -11.67 2.07
C LYS A 434 -12.70 -10.72 3.26
N TRP A 435 -11.55 -10.76 3.94
CA TRP A 435 -11.25 -9.91 5.08
C TRP A 435 -10.36 -8.72 4.72
N SER A 436 -10.30 -8.36 3.45
CA SER A 436 -9.55 -7.20 2.98
C SER A 436 -10.05 -5.92 3.63
N MET A 437 -9.12 -5.15 4.22
CA MET A 437 -9.42 -3.79 4.68
C MET A 437 -9.89 -2.89 3.54
N GLN A 438 -9.26 -2.98 2.36
CA GLN A 438 -9.60 -2.11 1.23
C GLN A 438 -10.98 -2.43 0.66
N ALA A 439 -11.34 -3.70 0.55
CA ALA A 439 -12.65 -4.13 0.06
C ALA A 439 -13.77 -3.76 1.05
N ILE A 440 -13.55 -4.00 2.35
CA ILE A 440 -14.52 -3.66 3.40
C ILE A 440 -14.65 -2.14 3.54
N ALA A 441 -13.56 -1.37 3.42
CA ALA A 441 -13.62 0.09 3.37
C ALA A 441 -14.43 0.56 2.15
N GLY A 442 -14.19 -0.04 0.98
CA GLY A 442 -14.99 0.18 -0.21
C GLY A 442 -16.48 -0.01 0.09
N ASP A 443 -16.88 -1.17 0.60
CA ASP A 443 -18.29 -1.44 0.97
C ASP A 443 -18.87 -0.40 1.94
N ILE A 444 -18.19 -0.14 3.07
CA ILE A 444 -18.68 0.78 4.11
C ILE A 444 -18.96 2.17 3.52
N PHE A 445 -18.01 2.71 2.75
CA PHE A 445 -18.13 4.07 2.22
C PHE A 445 -19.06 4.12 1.02
N ASN A 446 -19.21 3.02 0.27
CA ASN A 446 -20.22 2.91 -0.77
C ASN A 446 -21.61 2.98 -0.17
N ARG A 447 -21.86 2.23 0.90
CA ARG A 447 -23.13 2.27 1.62
C ARG A 447 -23.39 3.65 2.22
N TYR A 448 -22.38 4.25 2.85
CA TYR A 448 -22.46 5.61 3.38
C TYR A 448 -22.85 6.60 2.29
N LEU A 449 -22.05 6.75 1.24
CA LEU A 449 -22.28 7.75 0.20
C LEU A 449 -23.53 7.47 -0.63
N SER A 450 -23.84 6.19 -0.93
CA SER A 450 -25.06 5.85 -1.68
C SER A 450 -26.31 6.15 -0.86
N GLY A 451 -26.30 5.82 0.43
CA GLY A 451 -27.40 6.15 1.34
C GLY A 451 -27.62 7.65 1.49
N LEU A 452 -26.56 8.46 1.46
CA LEU A 452 -26.65 9.92 1.57
C LEU A 452 -27.08 10.62 0.27
N PHE A 453 -26.54 10.20 -0.87
CA PHE A 453 -26.58 10.99 -2.12
C PHE A 453 -27.23 10.30 -3.32
N ALA A 454 -27.30 8.96 -3.33
CA ALA A 454 -27.80 8.23 -4.50
C ALA A 454 -29.24 7.71 -4.33
N ILE A 455 -29.67 7.49 -3.09
CA ILE A 455 -30.97 6.90 -2.79
C ILE A 455 -31.93 7.99 -2.27
N GLU A 456 -33.04 8.16 -2.98
CA GLU A 456 -34.04 9.18 -2.65
C GLU A 456 -35.04 8.70 -1.58
N GLN A 457 -35.40 7.41 -1.59
CA GLN A 457 -36.37 6.85 -0.65
C GLN A 457 -35.72 6.59 0.71
N LEU A 458 -36.31 7.15 1.77
CA LEU A 458 -35.78 7.05 3.14
C LEU A 458 -35.57 5.59 3.58
N ASP A 459 -36.54 4.72 3.35
CA ASP A 459 -36.45 3.30 3.77
C ASP A 459 -35.30 2.57 3.08
N GLU A 460 -35.10 2.80 1.78
CA GLU A 460 -34.02 2.20 1.01
C GLU A 460 -32.66 2.79 1.44
N ALA A 461 -32.59 4.10 1.68
CA ALA A 461 -31.40 4.78 2.17
C ALA A 461 -30.98 4.24 3.54
N VAL A 462 -31.94 4.11 4.46
CA VAL A 462 -31.74 3.55 5.80
C VAL A 462 -31.30 2.08 5.75
N ASN A 463 -31.90 1.25 4.89
CA ASN A 463 -31.47 -0.14 4.72
C ASN A 463 -30.07 -0.24 4.10
N THR A 464 -29.74 0.65 3.16
CA THR A 464 -28.39 0.73 2.56
C THR A 464 -27.33 1.13 3.57
N LEU A 465 -27.60 2.16 4.40
CA LEU A 465 -26.72 2.56 5.50
C LEU A 465 -26.53 1.41 6.50
N HIS A 466 -27.59 0.66 6.80
CA HIS A 466 -27.47 -0.52 7.66
C HIS A 466 -26.55 -1.58 7.05
N GLY A 467 -26.68 -1.85 5.75
CA GLY A 467 -26.00 -2.97 5.07
C GLY A 467 -26.56 -4.34 5.45
N ASP A 468 -26.22 -5.35 4.65
CA ASP A 468 -26.69 -6.73 4.86
C ASP A 468 -25.88 -7.48 5.91
N GLU A 469 -24.63 -7.09 6.11
CA GLU A 469 -23.73 -7.72 7.07
C GLU A 469 -23.95 -7.20 8.50
N GLY A 470 -23.65 -8.07 9.48
CA GLY A 470 -23.62 -7.72 10.90
C GLY A 470 -22.47 -6.76 11.23
N ASP A 471 -21.97 -6.83 12.47
CA ASP A 471 -20.70 -6.18 12.76
C ASP A 471 -19.56 -7.03 12.18
N TYR A 472 -18.63 -6.36 11.49
CA TYR A 472 -17.41 -6.98 11.00
C TYR A 472 -16.57 -7.51 12.15
N ASP A 473 -15.91 -8.65 11.94
CA ASP A 473 -14.87 -9.13 12.84
C ASP A 473 -13.58 -8.34 12.57
N TRP A 474 -13.49 -7.15 13.19
CA TRP A 474 -12.37 -6.22 13.00
C TRP A 474 -10.99 -6.83 13.30
N LYS A 475 -10.93 -7.96 14.00
CA LYS A 475 -9.69 -8.68 14.32
C LYS A 475 -9.20 -9.56 13.18
N LYS A 476 -10.06 -9.96 12.25
CA LYS A 476 -9.72 -10.80 11.09
C LYS A 476 -9.24 -10.02 9.89
N LEU A 477 -9.29 -8.70 9.94
CA LEU A 477 -8.95 -7.84 8.82
C LEU A 477 -7.49 -8.02 8.37
N VAL A 478 -7.31 -8.12 7.06
CA VAL A 478 -6.02 -8.25 6.39
C VAL A 478 -5.73 -6.97 5.63
N ASP A 479 -4.54 -6.41 5.84
CA ASP A 479 -4.05 -5.24 5.11
C ASP A 479 -3.19 -5.71 3.94
N ASN A 480 -3.73 -5.60 2.72
CA ASN A 480 -3.06 -6.02 1.48
C ASN A 480 -2.45 -4.85 0.70
N ARG A 481 -2.42 -3.63 1.28
CA ARG A 481 -1.92 -2.43 0.59
C ARG A 481 -0.42 -2.55 0.34
N ASP A 482 0.02 -2.24 -0.87
CA ASP A 482 1.43 -2.31 -1.28
C ASP A 482 2.12 -0.95 -1.14
N PHE A 483 2.88 -0.80 -0.05
CA PHE A 483 3.68 0.39 0.23
C PHE A 483 5.05 0.38 -0.48
N GLY A 484 5.42 -0.72 -1.14
CA GLY A 484 6.70 -0.91 -1.82
C GLY A 484 6.78 -0.35 -3.24
N ILE A 485 5.68 0.24 -3.75
CA ILE A 485 5.63 0.81 -5.11
C ILE A 485 6.51 2.04 -5.31
N ILE A 486 6.86 2.73 -4.23
CA ILE A 486 7.82 3.83 -4.24
C ILE A 486 9.18 3.24 -3.87
N PRO A 487 10.21 3.37 -4.72
CA PRO A 487 11.50 2.77 -4.45
C PRO A 487 12.12 3.30 -3.15
N PRO A 488 12.79 2.45 -2.37
CA PRO A 488 13.54 2.89 -1.20
C PRO A 488 14.72 3.78 -1.57
N PHE A 489 14.88 4.87 -0.84
CA PHE A 489 15.99 5.81 -0.98
C PHE A 489 17.00 5.77 0.17
N TYR A 490 16.73 5.01 1.23
CA TYR A 490 17.54 4.96 2.46
C TYR A 490 18.07 3.54 2.71
N ALA A 491 19.22 3.44 3.41
CA ALA A 491 19.82 2.16 3.82
C ALA A 491 19.37 1.65 5.20
N VAL A 492 18.60 2.44 5.97
CA VAL A 492 17.92 1.92 7.17
C VAL A 492 17.21 0.63 6.77
N ASP A 493 17.07 -0.35 7.67
CA ASP A 493 16.26 -1.54 7.40
C ASP A 493 14.88 -1.07 6.91
N HIS A 494 14.75 -1.02 5.59
CA HIS A 494 13.64 -0.36 4.93
C HIS A 494 12.36 -1.11 5.28
N THR A 495 12.50 -2.39 5.61
CA THR A 495 11.47 -3.25 6.18
C THR A 495 10.96 -2.70 7.51
N GLU A 496 11.84 -2.37 8.46
CA GLU A 496 11.45 -1.81 9.76
C GLU A 496 10.83 -0.41 9.62
N TYR A 497 11.43 0.43 8.78
CA TYR A 497 10.93 1.76 8.50
C TYR A 497 9.53 1.73 7.84
N LEU A 498 9.35 0.91 6.80
CA LEU A 498 8.03 0.72 6.19
C LEU A 498 7.05 0.10 7.17
N ALA A 499 7.47 -0.86 8.01
CA ALA A 499 6.60 -1.47 9.01
C ALA A 499 6.01 -0.43 9.97
N LYS A 500 6.77 0.61 10.36
CA LYS A 500 6.26 1.73 11.17
C LYS A 500 5.16 2.50 10.44
N ILE A 501 5.37 2.83 9.17
CA ILE A 501 4.39 3.54 8.33
C ILE A 501 3.13 2.68 8.12
N ILE A 502 3.30 1.39 7.81
CA ILE A 502 2.22 0.43 7.61
C ILE A 502 1.39 0.30 8.89
N ASN A 503 2.02 0.12 10.04
CA ASN A 503 1.32 -0.06 11.31
C ASN A 503 0.50 1.18 11.68
N TYR A 504 1.11 2.37 11.67
CA TYR A 504 0.38 3.62 11.93
C TYR A 504 -0.78 3.80 10.94
N SER A 505 -0.50 3.66 9.63
CA SER A 505 -1.51 3.84 8.60
C SER A 505 -2.65 2.84 8.73
N LYS A 506 -2.36 1.60 9.11
CA LYS A 506 -3.36 0.56 9.35
C LYS A 506 -4.28 0.93 10.51
N GLU A 507 -3.73 1.45 11.61
CA GLU A 507 -4.52 1.88 12.76
C GLU A 507 -5.43 3.07 12.43
N GLU A 508 -4.90 4.13 11.79
CA GLU A 508 -5.70 5.28 11.35
C GLU A 508 -6.81 4.86 10.37
N PHE A 509 -6.46 3.99 9.42
CA PHE A 509 -7.42 3.50 8.42
C PHE A 509 -8.53 2.66 9.06
N LEU A 510 -8.17 1.76 9.97
CA LEU A 510 -9.13 0.94 10.73
C LEU A 510 -10.09 1.81 11.55
N ASP A 511 -9.57 2.84 12.22
CA ASP A 511 -10.37 3.76 13.02
C ASP A 511 -11.35 4.55 12.16
N HIS A 512 -10.92 5.01 10.98
CA HIS A 512 -11.80 5.69 10.03
C HIS A 512 -12.92 4.75 9.55
N MET A 513 -12.58 3.51 9.16
CA MET A 513 -13.57 2.52 8.73
C MET A 513 -14.61 2.23 9.81
N LYS A 514 -14.16 1.99 11.05
CA LYS A 514 -15.05 1.75 12.20
C LYS A 514 -15.94 2.95 12.49
N LEU A 515 -15.38 4.16 12.48
CA LEU A 515 -16.13 5.39 12.71
C LEU A 515 -17.26 5.55 11.70
N CYS A 516 -16.96 5.39 10.40
CA CYS A 516 -17.95 5.47 9.34
C CYS A 516 -19.00 4.34 9.43
N HIS A 517 -18.57 3.09 9.68
CA HIS A 517 -19.49 1.96 9.87
C HIS A 517 -20.45 2.17 11.04
N TYR A 518 -19.93 2.57 12.20
CA TYR A 518 -20.77 2.81 13.37
C TYR A 518 -21.68 4.03 13.19
N LEU A 519 -21.24 5.09 12.50
CA LEU A 519 -22.11 6.20 12.12
C LEU A 519 -23.29 5.71 11.25
N CYS A 520 -23.00 4.90 10.22
CA CYS A 520 -24.03 4.31 9.36
C CYS A 520 -25.02 3.45 10.15
N LYS A 521 -24.51 2.56 11.02
CA LYS A 521 -25.35 1.71 11.88
C LYS A 521 -26.18 2.54 12.86
N ALA A 522 -25.62 3.60 13.45
CA ALA A 522 -26.33 4.49 14.36
C ALA A 522 -27.49 5.19 13.65
N ILE A 523 -27.24 5.85 12.52
CA ILE A 523 -28.29 6.52 11.72
C ILE A 523 -29.36 5.51 11.28
N ALA A 524 -28.94 4.37 10.72
CA ALA A 524 -29.87 3.37 10.23
C ALA A 524 -30.72 2.73 11.35
N SER A 525 -30.15 2.53 12.54
CA SER A 525 -30.87 1.95 13.68
C SER A 525 -32.07 2.80 14.11
N VAL A 526 -32.00 4.12 13.91
CA VAL A 526 -33.10 5.05 14.16
C VAL A 526 -34.22 4.85 13.14
N GLY A 527 -33.90 4.74 11.85
CA GLY A 527 -34.89 4.67 10.77
C GLY A 527 -35.56 3.32 10.57
N ARG A 528 -34.96 2.21 11.03
CA ARG A 528 -35.49 0.84 10.84
C ARG A 528 -36.61 0.49 11.83
N VAL A 529 -37.71 1.24 11.78
CA VAL A 529 -38.89 1.02 12.63
C VAL A 529 -39.45 -0.40 12.41
N GLY A 530 -39.74 -1.12 13.49
CA GLY A 530 -40.23 -2.51 13.46
C GLY A 530 -39.16 -3.59 13.23
N LYS A 531 -37.98 -3.24 12.73
CA LYS A 531 -36.83 -4.17 12.58
C LYS A 531 -35.77 -4.00 13.66
N THR A 532 -35.67 -2.81 14.26
CA THR A 532 -34.68 -2.48 15.30
C THR A 532 -35.40 -1.98 16.56
N SER A 533 -35.19 -2.62 17.70
CA SER A 533 -35.72 -2.17 19.00
C SER A 533 -35.00 -0.92 19.52
N ILE A 534 -35.58 -0.17 20.47
CA ILE A 534 -34.89 0.98 21.08
C ILE A 534 -33.59 0.55 21.77
N SER A 535 -33.54 -0.62 22.41
CA SER A 535 -32.31 -1.13 23.02
C SER A 535 -31.20 -1.35 21.98
N GLN A 536 -31.54 -1.90 20.82
CA GLN A 536 -30.61 -2.09 19.71
C GLN A 536 -30.16 -0.74 19.11
N MET A 537 -31.08 0.23 19.01
CA MET A 537 -30.78 1.60 18.61
C MET A 537 -29.79 2.26 19.58
N HIS A 538 -30.05 2.20 20.90
CA HIS A 538 -29.14 2.72 21.92
C HIS A 538 -27.77 2.06 21.88
N THR A 539 -27.73 0.74 21.62
CA THR A 539 -26.46 0.01 21.47
C THR A 539 -25.67 0.51 20.25
N ALA A 540 -26.32 0.69 19.10
CA ALA A 540 -25.67 1.20 17.90
C ALA A 540 -25.15 2.63 18.07
N ILE A 541 -25.95 3.51 18.69
CA ILE A 541 -25.56 4.89 19.00
C ILE A 541 -24.41 4.91 20.01
N GLY A 542 -24.48 4.10 21.07
CA GLY A 542 -23.44 3.98 22.09
C GLY A 542 -22.10 3.58 21.49
N LYS A 543 -22.09 2.57 20.59
CA LYS A 543 -20.89 2.14 19.85
C LYS A 543 -20.27 3.28 19.03
N PHE A 544 -21.09 4.06 18.33
CA PHE A 544 -20.59 5.22 17.57
C PHE A 544 -19.97 6.28 18.48
N ILE A 545 -20.65 6.66 19.56
CA ILE A 545 -20.16 7.70 20.48
C ILE A 545 -18.86 7.25 21.17
N GLU A 546 -18.82 6.02 21.67
CA GLU A 546 -17.62 5.44 22.30
C GLU A 546 -16.43 5.44 21.33
N HIS A 547 -16.62 4.98 20.10
CA HIS A 547 -15.57 4.92 19.09
C HIS A 547 -15.15 6.32 18.61
N HIS A 548 -16.10 7.25 18.44
CA HIS A 548 -15.80 8.65 18.14
C HIS A 548 -14.91 9.28 19.22
N ASP A 549 -15.26 9.10 20.49
CA ASP A 549 -14.51 9.69 21.61
C ASP A 549 -13.12 9.05 21.77
N HIS A 550 -13.00 7.74 21.49
CA HIS A 550 -11.72 7.07 21.34
C HIS A 550 -10.87 7.72 20.23
N CYS A 551 -11.39 7.81 19.01
CA CYS A 551 -10.67 8.38 17.88
C CYS A 551 -10.27 9.83 18.12
N LYS A 552 -11.14 10.65 18.73
CA LYS A 552 -10.84 12.05 19.05
C LYS A 552 -9.69 12.19 20.06
N LYS A 553 -9.56 11.24 20.99
CA LYS A 553 -8.44 11.19 21.94
C LYS A 553 -7.14 10.75 21.28
N THR A 554 -7.21 9.76 20.38
CA THR A 554 -6.06 9.17 19.69
C THR A 554 -5.50 10.09 18.60
N HIS A 555 -6.36 10.72 17.80
CA HIS A 555 -6.00 11.47 16.58
C HIS A 555 -6.19 12.98 16.77
N GLN A 556 -5.47 13.57 17.74
CA GLN A 556 -5.58 15.00 18.06
C GLN A 556 -5.02 15.92 16.96
N SER A 557 -4.01 15.46 16.25
CA SER A 557 -3.39 16.12 15.10
C SER A 557 -3.00 15.08 14.06
N GLU A 558 -2.62 15.54 12.87
CA GLU A 558 -2.01 14.67 11.87
C GLU A 558 -0.69 14.10 12.42
N HIS A 559 -0.47 12.81 12.20
CA HIS A 559 0.74 12.13 12.64
C HIS A 559 1.92 12.49 11.75
N GLU A 560 3.13 12.58 12.32
CA GLU A 560 4.35 12.95 11.59
C GLU A 560 4.59 12.06 10.36
N LEU A 561 4.43 10.74 10.52
CA LEU A 561 4.59 9.75 9.44
C LEU A 561 3.56 9.88 8.30
N ALA A 562 2.45 10.61 8.47
CA ALA A 562 1.48 10.80 7.38
C ALA A 562 2.05 11.64 6.23
N SER A 563 3.06 12.47 6.51
CA SER A 563 3.76 13.29 5.51
C SER A 563 4.89 12.55 4.78
N ASP A 564 5.12 11.28 5.11
CA ASP A 564 6.16 10.48 4.47
C ASP A 564 5.84 10.18 2.99
N MET A 565 6.89 10.11 2.16
CA MET A 565 6.73 9.80 0.75
C MET A 565 6.21 8.38 0.50
N HIS A 566 6.32 7.43 1.45
CA HIS A 566 5.75 6.09 1.33
C HIS A 566 4.35 5.96 1.95
N ALA A 567 3.93 6.89 2.82
CA ALA A 567 2.63 6.87 3.49
C ALA A 567 1.44 6.81 2.50
N PRO A 568 0.22 6.41 2.89
CA PRO A 568 -0.91 6.43 1.95
C PRO A 568 -1.28 7.88 1.59
N CYS A 569 -2.27 8.06 0.71
CA CYS A 569 -2.89 9.37 0.57
C CYS A 569 -3.50 9.83 1.92
N PRO A 570 -3.44 11.12 2.25
CA PRO A 570 -3.90 11.62 3.54
C PRO A 570 -5.40 11.37 3.69
N ILE A 571 -5.77 10.65 4.75
CA ILE A 571 -7.16 10.33 5.08
C ILE A 571 -7.85 11.51 5.79
N ARG A 572 -7.07 12.40 6.42
CA ARG A 572 -7.53 13.59 7.15
C ARG A 572 -8.56 13.26 8.24
N LEU A 573 -8.36 12.14 8.94
CA LEU A 573 -9.27 11.68 9.99
C LEU A 573 -9.39 12.71 11.13
N SER A 574 -8.27 13.30 11.55
CA SER A 574 -8.25 14.33 12.60
C SER A 574 -9.11 15.55 12.23
N GLU A 575 -9.03 16.04 10.99
CA GLU A 575 -9.85 17.16 10.50
C GLU A 575 -11.35 16.82 10.56
N TRP A 576 -11.73 15.59 10.19
CA TRP A 576 -13.13 15.14 10.24
C TRP A 576 -13.64 15.00 11.68
N LEU A 577 -12.86 14.40 12.58
CA LEU A 577 -13.19 14.22 14.01
C LEU A 577 -13.46 15.54 14.73
N HIS A 578 -12.72 16.58 14.37
CA HIS A 578 -12.83 17.90 14.98
C HIS A 578 -13.79 18.84 14.22
N SER A 579 -14.40 18.36 13.13
CA SER A 579 -15.38 19.15 12.39
C SER A 579 -16.66 19.39 13.20
N ALA A 580 -17.20 20.60 13.13
CA ALA A 580 -18.47 20.94 13.76
C ALA A 580 -19.63 20.09 13.22
N GLY A 581 -19.56 19.65 11.95
CA GLY A 581 -20.55 18.79 11.33
C GLY A 581 -20.66 17.40 11.99
N LEU A 582 -19.54 16.72 12.21
CA LEU A 582 -19.54 15.43 12.91
C LEU A 582 -19.89 15.60 14.39
N GLY A 583 -19.44 16.69 15.02
CA GLY A 583 -19.86 17.08 16.37
C GLY A 583 -21.38 17.23 16.50
N ALA A 584 -22.04 17.85 15.51
CA ALA A 584 -23.49 18.00 15.47
C ALA A 584 -24.21 16.64 15.41
N LEU A 585 -23.73 15.74 14.55
CA LEU A 585 -24.27 14.37 14.45
C LEU A 585 -24.12 13.62 15.77
N ARG A 586 -22.94 13.66 16.40
CA ARG A 586 -22.69 13.04 17.70
C ARG A 586 -23.66 13.57 18.76
N ASN A 587 -23.83 14.88 18.86
CA ASN A 587 -24.70 15.49 19.87
C ASN A 587 -26.17 15.13 19.66
N PHE A 588 -26.62 15.13 18.40
CA PHE A 588 -27.99 14.74 18.07
C PHE A 588 -28.25 13.25 18.40
N LEU A 589 -27.34 12.36 18.00
CA LEU A 589 -27.42 10.93 18.33
C LEU A 589 -27.36 10.70 19.85
N SER A 590 -26.52 11.44 20.57
CA SER A 590 -26.43 11.39 22.04
C SER A 590 -27.74 11.79 22.71
N ALA A 591 -28.46 12.78 22.19
CA ALA A 591 -29.78 13.15 22.70
C ALA A 591 -30.80 12.00 22.56
N LEU A 592 -30.69 11.20 21.49
CA LEU A 592 -31.58 10.07 21.25
C LEU A 592 -31.41 8.92 22.26
N LEU A 593 -30.29 8.82 22.97
CA LEU A 593 -30.09 7.82 24.04
C LEU A 593 -31.05 8.01 25.22
N ASN A 594 -31.61 9.21 25.38
CA ASN A 594 -32.57 9.51 26.44
C ASN A 594 -34.02 9.16 26.05
N CYS A 595 -34.27 8.63 24.85
CA CYS A 595 -35.61 8.33 24.35
C CYS A 595 -36.09 6.95 24.81
N GLN A 596 -37.36 6.81 25.18
CA GLN A 596 -37.97 5.52 25.57
C GLN A 596 -39.22 5.18 24.73
N GLU A 597 -39.56 3.88 24.69
CA GLU A 597 -40.68 3.37 23.88
C GLU A 597 -42.03 3.52 24.59
N ASP A 598 -42.06 3.63 25.93
CA ASP A 598 -43.28 3.60 26.75
C ASP A 598 -44.30 4.69 26.40
N GLU A 599 -45.57 4.27 26.29
CA GLU A 599 -46.74 5.13 26.06
C GLU A 599 -47.00 6.13 27.21
N ASN A 600 -46.39 5.91 28.38
CA ASN A 600 -46.59 6.72 29.58
C ASN A 600 -45.45 7.73 29.86
N SER A 601 -44.36 7.75 29.09
CA SER A 601 -43.28 8.73 29.27
C SER A 601 -43.43 9.91 28.30
N HIS A 602 -43.84 11.07 28.81
CA HIS A 602 -44.17 12.26 28.02
C HIS A 602 -42.96 13.12 27.60
N GLU A 603 -41.71 12.73 27.81
CA GLU A 603 -40.55 13.59 27.48
C GLU A 603 -39.51 12.90 26.58
N THR A 604 -39.73 12.95 25.26
CA THR A 604 -38.63 12.74 24.30
C THR A 604 -37.79 14.03 24.25
N LYS A 605 -36.65 14.05 24.95
CA LYS A 605 -35.71 15.19 24.90
C LYS A 605 -34.76 15.07 23.72
N LEU A 606 -35.17 15.63 22.58
CA LEU A 606 -34.27 15.85 21.45
C LEU A 606 -33.35 17.06 21.69
N LEU A 607 -32.32 17.18 20.85
CA LEU A 607 -31.41 18.32 20.86
C LEU A 607 -32.19 19.62 20.67
N ASN A 608 -31.84 20.66 21.44
CA ASN A 608 -32.40 22.00 21.29
C ASN A 608 -32.18 22.52 19.86
N LEU A 609 -33.22 23.08 19.24
CA LEU A 609 -33.16 23.63 17.89
C LEU A 609 -32.16 24.79 17.75
N GLU A 610 -31.98 25.60 18.79
CA GLU A 610 -30.97 26.67 18.77
C GLU A 610 -29.54 26.10 18.79
N ASP A 611 -29.31 25.04 19.56
CA ASP A 611 -28.01 24.34 19.57
C ASP A 611 -27.74 23.66 18.23
N LEU A 612 -28.76 23.00 17.64
CA LEU A 612 -28.68 22.41 16.31
C LEU A 612 -28.35 23.47 15.26
N LYS A 613 -29.06 24.61 15.26
CA LYS A 613 -28.82 25.72 14.36
C LYS A 613 -27.41 26.28 14.51
N LYS A 614 -26.93 26.48 15.74
CA LYS A 614 -25.58 26.96 16.02
C LYS A 614 -24.53 26.00 15.45
N GLN A 615 -24.64 24.70 15.75
CA GLN A 615 -23.67 23.69 15.32
C GLN A 615 -23.65 23.51 13.80
N LEU A 616 -24.81 23.52 13.13
CA LEU A 616 -24.87 23.42 11.67
C LEU A 616 -24.41 24.70 10.97
N THR A 617 -24.61 25.87 11.58
CA THR A 617 -24.06 27.14 11.08
C THR A 617 -22.53 27.12 11.18
N GLU A 618 -21.98 26.64 12.29
CA GLU A 618 -20.55 26.46 12.48
C GLU A 618 -19.95 25.45 11.48
N ALA A 619 -20.66 24.34 11.21
CA ALA A 619 -20.25 23.34 10.21
C ALA A 619 -20.16 23.90 8.79
N VAL A 620 -20.99 24.88 8.45
CA VAL A 620 -21.03 25.54 7.14
C VAL A 620 -20.17 26.81 7.10
N SER A 621 -19.72 27.29 8.26
CA SER A 621 -18.73 28.36 8.38
C SER A 621 -17.35 27.83 7.98
N ILE A 622 -17.19 27.54 6.70
CA ILE A 622 -15.90 27.28 6.08
C ILE A 622 -15.02 28.50 6.35
N PHE A 623 -13.76 28.26 6.72
CA PHE A 623 -12.76 29.28 7.12
C PHE A 623 -12.84 30.58 6.31
N ASP A 624 -12.49 31.70 6.93
CA ASP A 624 -12.52 33.03 6.32
C ASP A 624 -11.79 33.04 4.97
N LEU A 625 -12.57 33.07 3.88
CA LEU A 625 -12.02 33.28 2.55
C LEU A 625 -11.43 34.70 2.49
N PRO A 626 -10.30 34.89 1.77
CA PRO A 626 -9.75 36.22 1.59
C PRO A 626 -10.82 37.13 0.94
N PRO A 627 -10.98 38.37 1.43
CA PRO A 627 -11.95 39.29 0.88
C PRO A 627 -11.69 39.55 -0.61
N SER A 628 -12.77 39.79 -1.35
CA SER A 628 -12.73 40.03 -2.80
C SER A 628 -11.65 41.06 -3.18
N GLY A 629 -10.65 40.64 -3.96
CA GLY A 629 -9.54 41.48 -4.42
C GLY A 629 -8.19 41.25 -3.72
N GLN A 630 -8.11 40.38 -2.70
CA GLN A 630 -6.84 39.91 -2.14
C GLN A 630 -6.36 38.61 -2.81
N SER A 631 -5.05 38.48 -3.00
CA SER A 631 -4.45 37.26 -3.56
C SER A 631 -4.68 36.08 -2.61
N ILE A 632 -5.19 34.98 -3.16
CA ILE A 632 -5.32 33.71 -2.44
C ILE A 632 -3.93 33.16 -2.18
N GLU A 633 -3.72 32.51 -1.03
CA GLU A 633 -2.48 31.78 -0.79
C GLU A 633 -2.39 30.62 -1.80
N PRO A 634 -1.30 30.50 -2.58
CA PRO A 634 -1.19 29.44 -3.57
C PRO A 634 -1.36 28.03 -2.97
N LEU A 635 -2.02 27.15 -3.72
CA LEU A 635 -2.29 25.76 -3.34
C LEU A 635 -3.07 25.59 -2.02
N SER A 636 -3.86 26.59 -1.59
CA SER A 636 -4.65 26.53 -0.34
C SER A 636 -6.13 26.14 -0.53
N LEU A 637 -6.71 26.34 -1.72
CA LEU A 637 -8.17 26.17 -1.95
C LEU A 637 -8.70 24.75 -1.66
N HIS A 638 -7.83 23.74 -1.72
CA HIS A 638 -8.20 22.36 -1.46
C HIS A 638 -8.77 22.13 -0.05
N SER A 639 -8.28 22.85 0.98
CA SER A 639 -8.79 22.72 2.36
C SER A 639 -10.25 23.18 2.47
N HIS A 640 -10.61 24.24 1.76
CA HIS A 640 -11.97 24.78 1.71
C HIS A 640 -12.92 23.83 0.99
N LEU A 641 -12.46 23.19 -0.10
CA LEU A 641 -13.23 22.17 -0.81
C LEU A 641 -13.48 20.93 0.06
N PHE A 642 -12.46 20.46 0.77
CA PHE A 642 -12.60 19.32 1.67
C PHE A 642 -13.54 19.63 2.84
N ALA A 643 -13.42 20.82 3.45
CA ALA A 643 -14.34 21.28 4.47
C ALA A 643 -15.78 21.37 3.95
N ALA A 644 -16.00 21.89 2.74
CA ALA A 644 -17.31 21.96 2.11
C ALA A 644 -17.92 20.57 1.88
N SER A 645 -17.12 19.60 1.41
CA SER A 645 -17.57 18.21 1.23
C SER A 645 -17.97 17.57 2.57
N ARG A 646 -17.16 17.76 3.63
CA ARG A 646 -17.47 17.23 4.97
C ARG A 646 -18.73 17.89 5.56
N ALA A 647 -18.91 19.19 5.37
CA ALA A 647 -20.13 19.89 5.76
C ALA A 647 -21.36 19.34 5.02
N LEU A 648 -21.25 19.09 3.72
CA LEU A 648 -22.33 18.51 2.91
C LEU A 648 -22.71 17.10 3.40
N GLN A 649 -21.74 16.23 3.67
CA GLN A 649 -21.99 14.90 4.21
C GLN A 649 -22.67 14.95 5.59
N ALA A 650 -22.26 15.89 6.45
CA ALA A 650 -22.89 16.08 7.75
C ALA A 650 -24.35 16.56 7.62
N LEU A 651 -24.62 17.49 6.72
CA LEU A 651 -25.99 17.97 6.44
C LEU A 651 -26.87 16.85 5.87
N ALA A 652 -26.37 16.07 4.91
CA ALA A 652 -27.10 14.95 4.31
C ALA A 652 -27.39 13.85 5.35
N SER A 653 -26.41 13.52 6.18
CA SER A 653 -26.58 12.57 7.30
C SER A 653 -27.62 13.07 8.30
N MET A 654 -27.57 14.34 8.67
CA MET A 654 -28.52 14.95 9.60
C MET A 654 -29.94 14.98 9.02
N ARG A 655 -30.10 15.23 7.71
CA ARG A 655 -31.39 15.15 7.02
C ARG A 655 -32.02 13.77 7.21
N ILE A 656 -31.30 12.71 6.85
CA ILE A 656 -31.79 11.33 6.99
C ILE A 656 -32.11 11.02 8.46
N LEU A 657 -31.26 11.46 9.39
CA LEU A 657 -31.48 11.24 10.81
C LEU A 657 -32.75 11.93 11.34
N VAL A 658 -33.00 13.18 10.94
CA VAL A 658 -34.22 13.93 11.31
C VAL A 658 -35.47 13.25 10.73
N GLU A 659 -35.43 12.80 9.48
CA GLU A 659 -36.55 12.09 8.83
C GLU A 659 -36.81 10.71 9.45
N ALA A 660 -35.74 9.97 9.76
CA ALA A 660 -35.81 8.70 10.48
C ALA A 660 -36.42 8.89 11.88
N CYS A 661 -36.01 9.93 12.60
CA CYS A 661 -36.59 10.28 13.90
C CYS A 661 -38.08 10.61 13.79
N LYS A 662 -38.48 11.41 12.78
CA LYS A 662 -39.89 11.72 12.54
C LYS A 662 -40.71 10.46 12.27
N THR A 663 -40.17 9.53 11.48
CA THR A 663 -40.84 8.26 11.17
C THR A 663 -41.01 7.39 12.42
N ARG A 664 -40.01 7.35 13.31
CA ARG A 664 -40.05 6.55 14.54
C ARG A 664 -40.88 7.17 15.66
N PHE A 665 -40.85 8.49 15.81
CA PHE A 665 -41.39 9.19 16.98
C PHE A 665 -42.48 10.23 16.68
N GLY A 666 -42.69 10.63 15.41
CA GLY A 666 -43.57 11.74 15.01
C GLY A 666 -45.08 11.53 15.22
N GLY A 667 -45.48 10.39 15.79
CA GLY A 667 -46.84 10.13 16.29
C GLY A 667 -47.00 10.31 17.81
N LYS A 668 -45.90 10.57 18.56
CA LYS A 668 -45.91 10.77 20.02
C LYS A 668 -46.10 12.25 20.37
N ALA A 669 -46.59 12.55 21.59
CA ALA A 669 -46.87 13.91 22.04
C ALA A 669 -45.62 14.82 22.11
N THR A 670 -44.43 14.22 22.28
CA THR A 670 -43.14 14.92 22.32
C THR A 670 -42.11 14.12 21.51
N PRO A 671 -41.36 14.75 20.59
CA PRO A 671 -41.46 16.14 20.16
C PRO A 671 -42.62 16.36 19.18
N PRO A 672 -43.26 17.54 19.19
CA PRO A 672 -44.33 17.85 18.26
C PRO A 672 -43.84 17.86 16.81
N ASN A 673 -44.73 17.63 15.85
CA ASN A 673 -44.42 17.71 14.42
C ASN A 673 -43.77 19.05 14.00
N SER A 674 -44.05 20.14 14.73
CA SER A 674 -43.41 21.44 14.54
C SER A 674 -41.90 21.42 14.76
N TYR A 675 -41.39 20.58 15.68
CA TYR A 675 -39.95 20.41 15.90
C TYR A 675 -39.25 19.95 14.61
N TYR A 676 -39.78 18.90 13.99
CA TYR A 676 -39.19 18.33 12.77
C TYR A 676 -39.28 19.32 11.60
N GLN A 677 -40.37 20.09 11.49
CA GLN A 677 -40.49 21.17 10.52
C GLN A 677 -39.40 22.24 10.72
N SER A 678 -39.21 22.73 11.95
CA SER A 678 -38.14 23.68 12.27
C SER A 678 -36.74 23.10 12.02
N ALA A 679 -36.51 21.82 12.34
CA ALA A 679 -35.23 21.17 12.08
C ALA A 679 -34.93 21.09 10.56
N HIS A 680 -35.93 20.78 9.73
CA HIS A 680 -35.81 20.83 8.27
C HIS A 680 -35.55 22.25 7.74
N GLU A 681 -36.19 23.28 8.31
CA GLU A 681 -35.92 24.68 7.95
C GLU A 681 -34.49 25.09 8.29
N ILE A 682 -33.97 24.69 9.46
CA ILE A 682 -32.57 24.90 9.84
C ILE A 682 -31.65 24.22 8.82
N LEU A 683 -31.89 22.95 8.49
CA LEU A 683 -31.11 22.22 7.50
C LEU A 683 -31.10 22.90 6.12
N ARG A 684 -32.27 23.34 5.63
CA ARG A 684 -32.36 24.10 4.37
C ARG A 684 -31.62 25.43 4.43
N SER A 685 -31.68 26.13 5.57
CA SER A 685 -30.94 27.39 5.78
C SER A 685 -29.43 27.16 5.74
N SER A 686 -28.93 26.15 6.47
CA SER A 686 -27.52 25.76 6.44
C SER A 686 -27.07 25.31 5.05
N ALA A 687 -27.89 24.54 4.33
CA ALA A 687 -27.62 24.13 2.95
C ALA A 687 -27.52 25.33 1.99
N LYS A 688 -28.39 26.34 2.15
CA LYS A 688 -28.27 27.62 1.41
C LYS A 688 -26.99 28.37 1.75
N GLY A 689 -26.58 28.38 3.01
CA GLY A 689 -25.29 28.93 3.44
C GLY A 689 -24.12 28.22 2.74
N LEU A 690 -24.17 26.90 2.64
CA LEU A 690 -23.13 26.11 1.98
C LEU A 690 -23.09 26.39 0.47
N LEU A 691 -24.24 26.53 -0.19
CA LEU A 691 -24.32 26.95 -1.59
C LEU A 691 -23.67 28.32 -1.82
N ALA A 692 -23.91 29.28 -0.93
CA ALA A 692 -23.29 30.60 -1.01
C ALA A 692 -21.76 30.51 -0.89
N ARG A 693 -21.25 29.74 0.09
CA ARG A 693 -19.81 29.50 0.23
C ARG A 693 -19.19 28.81 -0.97
N LEU A 694 -19.86 27.81 -1.53
CA LEU A 694 -19.40 27.14 -2.75
C LEU A 694 -19.34 28.11 -3.93
N ALA A 695 -20.29 29.04 -4.05
CA ALA A 695 -20.25 30.09 -5.07
C ALA A 695 -19.11 31.08 -4.84
N GLU A 696 -18.81 31.44 -3.59
CA GLU A 696 -17.63 32.25 -3.24
C GLU A 696 -16.33 31.54 -3.65
N ILE A 697 -16.16 30.26 -3.29
CA ILE A 697 -15.00 29.46 -3.71
C ILE A 697 -14.93 29.37 -5.25
N HIS A 698 -16.06 29.23 -5.93
CA HIS A 698 -16.11 29.21 -7.39
C HIS A 698 -15.61 30.54 -7.98
N SER A 699 -16.01 31.68 -7.40
CA SER A 699 -15.58 33.02 -7.87
C SER A 699 -14.07 33.27 -7.74
N LEU A 700 -13.41 32.53 -6.86
CA LEU A 700 -11.96 32.54 -6.69
C LEU A 700 -11.23 31.74 -7.79
N LEU A 701 -11.93 30.81 -8.46
CA LEU A 701 -11.38 30.08 -9.60
C LEU A 701 -11.20 31.03 -10.78
N GLY A 702 -9.96 31.12 -11.30
CA GLY A 702 -9.60 32.03 -12.39
C GLY A 702 -8.97 33.35 -11.97
N GLN A 703 -8.86 33.62 -10.65
CA GLN A 703 -7.97 34.67 -10.16
C GLN A 703 -6.51 34.21 -10.24
N PRO A 704 -5.55 35.12 -10.54
CA PRO A 704 -4.14 34.77 -10.51
C PRO A 704 -3.70 34.36 -9.10
N GLY A 705 -2.77 33.42 -9.00
CA GLY A 705 -2.19 33.01 -7.71
C GLY A 705 -2.79 31.74 -7.09
N ILE A 706 -3.62 30.99 -7.82
CA ILE A 706 -4.06 29.64 -7.40
C ILE A 706 -2.86 28.70 -7.26
N VAL A 707 -1.86 28.87 -8.13
CA VAL A 707 -0.56 28.19 -8.07
C VAL A 707 0.57 29.20 -7.91
N PRO A 708 1.73 28.82 -7.32
CA PRO A 708 2.89 29.69 -7.25
C PRO A 708 3.43 30.07 -8.63
N GLN A 709 4.24 31.12 -8.69
CA GLN A 709 5.04 31.39 -9.88
C GLN A 709 6.21 30.39 -9.97
N VAL A 710 6.67 30.12 -11.18
CA VAL A 710 7.89 29.31 -11.39
C VAL A 710 9.08 30.07 -10.82
N GLY A 711 9.97 29.38 -10.11
CA GLY A 711 11.20 29.97 -9.58
C GLY A 711 12.06 30.59 -10.68
N THR A 712 12.89 31.57 -10.33
CA THR A 712 13.74 32.30 -11.30
C THR A 712 15.17 31.76 -11.36
N ASP A 713 15.50 30.74 -10.56
CA ASP A 713 16.84 30.16 -10.41
C ASP A 713 17.16 29.04 -11.42
N TRP A 714 16.24 28.76 -12.34
CA TRP A 714 16.36 27.75 -13.39
C TRP A 714 17.12 28.26 -14.62
N GLY A 715 17.82 27.36 -15.31
CA GLY A 715 18.38 27.67 -16.63
C GLY A 715 17.27 27.87 -17.67
N LEU A 716 17.56 28.60 -18.75
CA LEU A 716 16.56 29.05 -19.74
C LEU A 716 15.65 27.91 -20.24
N THR A 717 16.22 26.80 -20.69
CA THR A 717 15.46 25.64 -21.20
C THR A 717 14.57 25.00 -20.13
N ALA A 718 15.09 24.85 -18.91
CA ALA A 718 14.29 24.30 -17.80
C ALA A 718 13.16 25.27 -17.42
N MET A 719 13.42 26.57 -17.45
CA MET A 719 12.43 27.61 -17.18
C MET A 719 11.28 27.57 -18.18
N GLU A 720 11.57 27.45 -19.49
CA GLU A 720 10.55 27.33 -20.54
C GLU A 720 9.64 26.11 -20.32
N ILE A 721 10.23 24.95 -20.03
CA ILE A 721 9.49 23.71 -19.74
C ILE A 721 8.58 23.88 -18.51
N LEU A 722 9.12 24.42 -17.42
CA LEU A 722 8.38 24.58 -16.17
C LEU A 722 7.27 25.62 -16.32
N THR A 723 7.48 26.70 -17.08
CA THR A 723 6.43 27.69 -17.37
C THR A 723 5.30 27.10 -18.20
N GLU A 724 5.60 26.27 -19.19
CA GLU A 724 4.57 25.54 -19.95
C GLU A 724 3.76 24.60 -19.06
N GLN A 725 4.44 23.81 -18.20
CA GLN A 725 3.74 22.93 -17.25
C GLN A 725 2.91 23.72 -16.24
N SER A 726 3.38 24.89 -15.79
CA SER A 726 2.67 25.73 -14.83
C SER A 726 1.27 26.11 -15.34
N LEU A 727 1.17 26.56 -16.58
CA LEU A 727 -0.11 26.91 -17.21
C LEU A 727 -1.05 25.71 -17.32
N ALA A 728 -0.51 24.53 -17.68
CA ALA A 728 -1.29 23.30 -17.76
C ALA A 728 -1.79 22.85 -16.38
N VAL A 729 -0.96 22.94 -15.34
CA VAL A 729 -1.29 22.58 -13.97
C VAL A 729 -2.36 23.52 -13.39
N GLU A 730 -2.21 24.83 -13.57
CA GLU A 730 -3.22 25.81 -13.13
C GLU A 730 -4.58 25.52 -13.77
N THR A 731 -4.61 25.30 -15.09
CA THR A 731 -5.82 24.93 -15.83
C THR A 731 -6.47 23.66 -15.27
N ARG A 732 -5.67 22.66 -14.90
CA ARG A 732 -6.16 21.40 -14.32
C ARG A 732 -6.75 21.60 -12.93
N PHE A 733 -6.16 22.46 -12.09
CA PHE A 733 -6.72 22.81 -10.78
C PHE A 733 -8.07 23.50 -10.94
N CYS A 734 -8.16 24.55 -11.76
CA CYS A 734 -9.40 25.26 -12.02
C CYS A 734 -10.52 24.33 -12.50
N LYS A 735 -10.23 23.45 -13.47
CA LYS A 735 -11.20 22.47 -13.98
C LYS A 735 -11.63 21.44 -12.93
N SER A 736 -10.68 20.91 -12.15
CA SER A 736 -10.99 19.90 -11.14
C SER A 736 -11.83 20.46 -10.01
N TYR A 737 -11.46 21.64 -9.51
CA TYR A 737 -12.18 22.32 -8.43
C TYR A 737 -13.56 22.80 -8.88
N GLY A 738 -13.66 23.44 -10.06
CA GLY A 738 -14.95 23.87 -10.61
C GLY A 738 -15.93 22.72 -10.75
N SER A 739 -15.47 21.60 -11.34
CA SER A 739 -16.30 20.40 -11.48
C SER A 739 -16.68 19.74 -10.14
N ALA A 740 -15.84 19.82 -9.11
CA ALA A 740 -16.20 19.35 -7.76
C ALA A 740 -17.26 20.25 -7.11
N ILE A 741 -17.11 21.57 -7.23
CA ILE A 741 -18.07 22.55 -6.73
C ILE A 741 -19.45 22.35 -7.37
N GLU A 742 -19.50 22.22 -8.70
CA GLU A 742 -20.74 22.00 -9.46
C GLU A 742 -21.47 20.74 -8.98
N GLN A 743 -20.76 19.64 -8.75
CA GLN A 743 -21.37 18.40 -8.25
C GLN A 743 -21.90 18.52 -6.82
N MET A 744 -21.19 19.24 -5.94
CA MET A 744 -21.69 19.53 -4.60
C MET A 744 -22.93 20.42 -4.64
N GLN A 745 -22.94 21.45 -5.50
CA GLN A 745 -24.10 22.32 -5.71
C GLN A 745 -25.32 21.54 -6.22
N GLU A 746 -25.12 20.69 -7.23
CA GLU A 746 -26.17 19.78 -7.76
C GLU A 746 -26.73 18.89 -6.64
N SER A 747 -25.85 18.27 -5.86
CA SER A 747 -26.24 17.39 -4.74
C SER A 747 -27.04 18.15 -3.68
N ILE A 748 -26.63 19.37 -3.31
CA ILE A 748 -27.38 20.20 -2.35
C ILE A 748 -28.76 20.54 -2.90
N SER A 749 -28.85 20.96 -4.16
CA SER A 749 -30.12 21.29 -4.79
C SER A 749 -31.06 20.08 -4.89
N GLN A 750 -30.53 18.88 -5.14
CA GLN A 750 -31.34 17.65 -5.19
C GLN A 750 -31.84 17.22 -3.80
N ILE A 751 -30.99 17.33 -2.77
CA ILE A 751 -31.27 16.80 -1.43
C ILE A 751 -32.13 17.74 -0.59
N PHE A 752 -32.02 19.06 -0.79
CA PHE A 752 -32.63 20.08 0.07
C PHE A 752 -33.66 20.98 -0.63
N ALA A 753 -34.01 20.70 -1.89
CA ALA A 753 -35.23 21.25 -2.51
C ALA A 753 -36.46 20.91 -1.66
#